data_AF-A0A9Q0RZK1-F1
#
_entry.id   AF-A0A9Q0RZK1-F1
#
_cell.length_a   1.000
_cell.length_b   1.000
_cell.length_c   1.000
_cell.angle_alpha   90.00
_cell.angle_beta   90.00
_cell.angle_gamma   90.00
#
_symmetry.space_group_name_H-M   'P 1'
#
loop_
_entity.id
_entity.type
_entity.pdbx_description
1 polymer ?
#
loop_
_entity_poly.entity_id
_entity_poly.type
_entity_poly.pdbx_seq_one_letter_code
_entity_poly.pdbx_strand_id
1 'polypeptide(L)'
;MESNYAPLTEACAKALSDKTYEKRKAAALEIEKMVSEFNKAKNANQIRKLLNLLGNDFSISRDSNKRKGGLIGLAAVSIGLGKDSEKFINELVRPILNCLADPELKVRYFASESLYNVVKVARGAIVPLFPDIFSALSRLVTDPDQSDIVTESSQTFDLDSFIPLIRERVYPNNSFSRQFVISWISVLNAVPEINMVVYLPEILDGLFQMLEDNMVEIHRMCETLLSQFLRSIQNDPNAADMAKMSNILIIHAQSTNELIQYTAIIWIRDFVQLSGPKMLSFASGIFTAILPCLAYEGDSRKHIKETAQAVNKTMLELVSSKSDMSQIFKHLDLDSIMEVLRQYLAHSSVDTKVAVLKWIHHLFTEAKDKMSAHASGLFPVLLGILSDNSDEVVLQGLIVLAEIVDTTNTTDTNINKTHYRKFLISLLNLFSEEKPFLENRGSLIIRQLCVLLNAEFIYRTFAEIILEETVNVKFASIMVRTLHTILVTSSELFELRSQLKDIRNEKAASLFQCLYKSWCHCPISTLSLCLLSQCYQHCSELVLIFGDLEITVEFITEIDKLVQLIESPIFASLRLTLVSNNKNRADAKHLSQALFGILMLLPQTEAFKCLSNRLQCVPNYWGMPNEVNDSQSIQCQSKIDFNDLLNYFQKIQRNHHLHRINQRKRTVALWDGEISKDGR
;
A
#
# COMPACT_ATOMS: atom_id res chain seq x y z
N MET A 1 26.68 -33.10 77.16
CA MET A 1 27.18 -32.63 75.87
C MET A 1 26.04 -32.78 74.88
N GLU A 2 25.45 -31.68 74.40
CA GLU A 2 24.47 -31.77 73.32
C GLU A 2 25.17 -32.38 72.10
N SER A 3 24.54 -33.38 71.46
CA SER A 3 25.07 -33.99 70.23
C SER A 3 25.37 -32.91 69.20
N ASN A 4 26.48 -33.01 68.47
CA ASN A 4 26.85 -32.07 67.39
C ASN A 4 25.80 -31.99 66.27
N TYR A 5 24.83 -32.91 66.26
CA TYR A 5 23.73 -32.96 65.30
C TYR A 5 22.36 -32.67 65.93
N ALA A 6 22.28 -32.27 67.20
CA ALA A 6 21.00 -31.98 67.86
C ALA A 6 20.21 -30.91 67.08
N PRO A 7 18.90 -31.10 66.81
CA PRO A 7 18.00 -32.10 67.40
C PRO A 7 17.97 -33.48 66.71
N LEU A 8 18.77 -33.71 65.67
CA LEU A 8 18.88 -35.02 65.02
C LEU A 8 19.69 -36.01 65.84
N THR A 9 19.30 -37.29 65.77
CA THR A 9 20.13 -38.39 66.26
C THR A 9 21.34 -38.58 65.35
N GLU A 10 22.45 -39.08 65.91
CA GLU A 10 23.67 -39.32 65.13
C GLU A 10 23.43 -40.35 64.01
N ALA A 11 22.52 -41.31 64.24
CA ALA A 11 22.09 -42.27 63.23
C ALA A 11 21.32 -41.61 62.08
N CYS A 12 20.38 -40.71 62.39
CA CYS A 12 19.63 -39.95 61.39
C CYS A 12 20.56 -39.04 60.56
N ALA A 13 21.49 -38.32 61.21
CA ALA A 13 22.47 -37.47 60.53
C ALA A 13 23.41 -38.26 59.59
N LYS A 14 23.83 -39.47 59.99
CA LYS A 14 24.61 -40.38 59.14
C LYS A 14 23.79 -40.91 57.97
N ALA A 15 22.53 -41.31 58.20
CA ALA A 15 21.63 -41.78 57.15
C ALA A 15 21.30 -40.69 56.11
N LEU A 16 21.17 -39.44 56.56
CA LEU A 16 20.97 -38.28 55.69
C LEU A 16 22.17 -37.99 54.78
N SER A 17 23.37 -38.35 55.23
CA SER A 17 24.64 -38.20 54.48
C SER A 17 25.02 -39.46 53.67
N ASP A 18 24.17 -40.51 53.68
CA ASP A 18 24.49 -41.77 53.00
C ASP A 18 24.49 -41.60 51.47
N LYS A 19 25.24 -42.46 50.77
CA LYS A 19 25.31 -42.45 49.30
C LYS A 19 24.00 -42.87 48.64
N THR A 20 23.25 -43.77 49.28
CA THR A 20 22.00 -44.36 48.76
C THR A 20 20.80 -43.44 49.02
N TYR A 21 19.96 -43.29 48.00
CA TYR A 21 18.77 -42.41 48.08
C TYR A 21 17.75 -42.90 49.13
N GLU A 22 17.50 -44.21 49.19
CA GLU A 22 16.51 -44.79 50.12
C GLU A 22 16.82 -44.49 51.58
N LYS A 23 18.10 -44.53 51.98
CA LYS A 23 18.48 -44.18 53.35
C LYS A 23 18.32 -42.69 53.65
N ARG A 24 18.63 -41.82 52.69
CA ARG A 24 18.38 -40.38 52.82
C ARG A 24 16.89 -40.08 52.94
N LYS A 25 16.06 -40.76 52.14
CA LYS A 25 14.59 -40.64 52.19
C LYS A 25 14.01 -41.14 53.51
N ALA A 26 14.51 -42.26 54.04
CA ALA A 26 14.10 -42.75 55.36
C ALA A 26 14.42 -41.75 56.48
N ALA A 27 15.62 -41.15 56.46
CA ALA A 27 16.01 -40.10 57.40
C ALA A 27 15.15 -38.83 57.23
N ALA A 28 14.83 -38.44 55.99
CA ALA A 28 13.95 -37.31 55.71
C ALA A 28 12.53 -37.52 56.26
N LEU A 29 11.97 -38.73 56.17
CA LEU A 29 10.67 -39.07 56.77
C LEU A 29 10.68 -39.02 58.30
N GLU A 30 11.81 -39.34 58.94
CA GLU A 30 11.99 -39.17 60.38
C GLU A 30 12.02 -37.68 60.76
N ILE A 31 12.72 -36.86 59.96
CA ILE A 31 12.76 -35.40 60.10
C ILE A 31 11.35 -34.80 59.97
N GLU A 32 10.58 -35.23 58.97
CA GLU A 32 9.20 -34.77 58.75
C GLU A 32 8.32 -35.02 59.98
N LYS A 33 8.35 -36.24 60.53
CA LYS A 33 7.59 -36.61 61.74
C LYS A 33 8.03 -35.78 62.95
N MET A 34 9.33 -35.64 63.15
CA MET A 34 9.91 -34.87 64.25
C MET A 34 9.49 -33.40 64.17
N VAL A 35 9.53 -32.80 62.98
CA VAL A 35 9.10 -31.41 62.76
C VAL A 35 7.59 -31.25 62.99
N SER A 36 6.78 -32.23 62.59
CA SER A 36 5.34 -32.24 62.87
C SER A 36 5.06 -32.24 64.38
N GLU A 37 5.80 -33.03 65.16
CA GLU A 37 5.71 -33.07 66.62
C GLU A 37 6.18 -31.77 67.27
N PHE A 38 7.31 -31.20 66.83
CA PHE A 38 7.79 -29.91 67.31
C PHE A 38 6.83 -28.77 66.98
N ASN A 39 6.19 -28.80 65.80
CA ASN A 39 5.21 -27.79 65.42
C ASN A 39 3.93 -27.91 66.27
N LYS A 40 3.43 -29.14 66.53
CA LYS A 40 2.31 -29.38 67.46
C LYS A 40 2.62 -28.91 68.88
N ALA A 41 3.86 -29.09 69.33
CA ALA A 41 4.35 -28.62 70.63
C ALA A 41 4.69 -27.11 70.65
N LYS A 42 4.51 -26.38 69.53
CA LYS A 42 4.88 -24.97 69.33
C LYS A 42 6.35 -24.66 69.65
N ASN A 43 7.24 -25.63 69.47
CA ASN A 43 8.66 -25.52 69.78
C ASN A 43 9.46 -24.98 68.57
N ALA A 44 9.25 -23.70 68.25
CA ALA A 44 9.92 -23.03 67.13
C ALA A 44 11.45 -23.00 67.27
N ASN A 45 11.98 -23.04 68.50
CA ASN A 45 13.43 -23.00 68.75
C ASN A 45 14.13 -24.27 68.23
N GLN A 46 13.52 -25.44 68.41
CA GLN A 46 14.09 -26.70 67.88
C GLN A 46 14.01 -26.78 66.36
N ILE A 47 12.93 -26.25 65.77
CA ILE A 47 12.79 -26.13 64.31
C ILE A 47 13.88 -25.21 63.73
N ARG A 48 14.15 -24.05 64.34
CA ARG A 48 15.24 -23.16 63.90
C ARG A 48 16.63 -23.79 64.06
N LYS A 49 16.88 -24.50 65.16
CA LYS A 49 18.13 -25.25 65.34
C LYS A 49 18.32 -26.28 64.22
N LEU A 50 17.26 -27.00 63.87
CA LEU A 50 17.28 -27.98 62.78
C LEU A 50 17.49 -27.32 61.40
N LEU A 51 16.81 -26.21 61.12
CA LEU A 51 16.98 -25.44 59.88
C LEU A 51 18.41 -24.91 59.74
N ASN A 52 19.01 -24.41 60.82
CA ASN A 52 20.41 -23.97 60.82
C ASN A 52 21.37 -25.14 60.54
N LEU A 53 21.16 -26.29 61.17
CA LEU A 53 21.97 -27.49 60.94
C LEU A 53 21.88 -27.94 59.46
N LEU A 54 20.68 -28.06 58.92
CA LEU A 54 20.47 -28.50 57.53
C LEU A 54 20.94 -27.45 56.51
N GLY A 55 20.70 -26.17 56.81
CA GLY A 55 20.92 -25.03 55.93
C GLY A 55 22.33 -24.43 55.97
N ASN A 56 23.13 -24.66 57.01
CA ASN A 56 24.50 -24.16 57.10
C ASN A 56 25.54 -25.28 57.19
N ASP A 57 25.25 -26.39 57.87
CA ASP A 57 26.25 -27.45 58.07
C ASP A 57 26.15 -28.55 57.00
N PHE A 58 24.94 -28.83 56.49
CA PHE A 58 24.74 -29.84 55.44
C PHE A 58 24.80 -29.26 54.03
N SER A 59 23.99 -28.25 53.71
CA SER A 59 23.87 -27.67 52.36
C SER A 59 25.14 -26.98 51.85
N ILE A 60 26.00 -26.44 52.73
CA ILE A 60 27.27 -25.76 52.37
C ILE A 60 28.48 -26.71 52.53
N SER A 61 28.26 -27.97 52.92
CA SER A 61 29.33 -28.94 53.15
C SER A 61 30.16 -29.21 51.88
N ARG A 62 31.46 -29.50 52.07
CA ARG A 62 32.33 -29.99 50.98
C ARG A 62 31.88 -31.36 50.43
N ASP A 63 31.16 -32.14 51.23
CA ASP A 63 30.64 -33.45 50.82
C ASP A 63 29.30 -33.33 50.08
N SER A 64 29.31 -33.74 48.80
CA SER A 64 28.14 -33.85 47.93
C SER A 64 26.95 -34.57 48.56
N ASN A 65 27.18 -35.66 49.31
CA ASN A 65 26.09 -36.44 49.91
C ASN A 65 25.47 -35.70 51.10
N LYS A 66 26.27 -34.95 51.86
CA LYS A 66 25.77 -34.04 52.89
C LYS A 66 24.94 -32.92 52.28
N ARG A 67 25.37 -32.33 51.15
CA ARG A 67 24.58 -31.30 50.46
C ARG A 67 23.22 -31.85 50.00
N LYS A 68 23.20 -33.02 49.35
CA LYS A 68 21.95 -33.72 48.95
C LYS A 68 21.06 -34.06 50.15
N GLY A 69 21.67 -34.51 51.25
CA GLY A 69 21.01 -34.77 52.51
C GLY A 69 20.38 -33.53 53.15
N GLY A 70 21.10 -32.40 53.13
CA GLY A 70 20.58 -31.11 53.61
C GLY A 70 19.35 -30.68 52.81
N LEU A 71 19.40 -30.79 51.48
CA LEU A 71 18.32 -30.40 50.58
C LEU A 71 17.03 -31.23 50.82
N ILE A 72 17.13 -32.57 50.82
CA ILE A 72 15.98 -33.43 51.10
C ILE A 72 15.46 -33.25 52.54
N GLY A 73 16.35 -32.94 53.48
CA GLY A 73 16.01 -32.59 54.86
C GLY A 73 15.20 -31.30 54.94
N LEU A 74 15.62 -30.23 54.25
CA LEU A 74 14.89 -28.95 54.20
C LEU A 74 13.50 -29.11 53.57
N ALA A 75 13.38 -29.92 52.51
CA ALA A 75 12.08 -30.26 51.92
C ALA A 75 11.18 -31.00 52.93
N ALA A 76 11.72 -31.97 53.67
CA ALA A 76 10.99 -32.69 54.70
C ALA A 76 10.57 -31.79 55.88
N VAL A 77 11.40 -30.82 56.27
CA VAL A 77 11.02 -29.81 57.26
C VAL A 77 9.82 -29.00 56.75
N SER A 78 9.86 -28.56 55.50
CA SER A 78 8.73 -27.82 54.91
C SER A 78 7.44 -28.65 54.90
N ILE A 79 7.51 -29.92 54.48
CA ILE A 79 6.35 -30.84 54.48
C ILE A 79 5.80 -31.05 55.89
N GLY A 80 6.69 -31.27 56.88
CA GLY A 80 6.30 -31.46 58.28
C GLY A 80 5.67 -30.22 58.93
N LEU A 81 6.05 -29.02 58.48
CA LEU A 81 5.45 -27.75 58.91
C LEU A 81 4.09 -27.47 58.25
N GLY A 82 3.86 -27.96 57.03
CA GLY A 82 2.62 -27.68 56.28
C GLY A 82 2.39 -26.18 56.12
N LYS A 83 1.21 -25.69 56.55
CA LYS A 83 0.86 -24.26 56.48
C LYS A 83 1.72 -23.36 57.38
N ASP A 84 2.38 -23.88 58.41
CA ASP A 84 3.26 -23.08 59.28
C ASP A 84 4.65 -22.82 58.65
N SER A 85 4.92 -23.37 57.47
CA SER A 85 6.17 -23.14 56.72
C SER A 85 6.42 -21.66 56.40
N GLU A 86 5.36 -20.86 56.31
CA GLU A 86 5.42 -19.41 56.07
C GLU A 86 6.34 -18.69 57.07
N LYS A 87 6.37 -19.13 58.34
CA LYS A 87 7.19 -18.52 59.41
C LYS A 87 8.69 -18.72 59.24
N PHE A 88 9.09 -19.69 58.41
CA PHE A 88 10.48 -20.11 58.24
C PHE A 88 10.93 -20.06 56.76
N ILE A 89 10.17 -19.38 55.91
CA ILE A 89 10.32 -19.47 54.46
C ILE A 89 11.71 -19.04 53.96
N ASN A 90 12.28 -17.99 54.57
CA ASN A 90 13.62 -17.52 54.23
C ASN A 90 14.71 -18.55 54.60
N GLU A 91 14.57 -19.21 55.75
CA GLU A 91 15.53 -20.19 56.26
C GLU A 91 15.45 -21.52 55.49
N LEU A 92 14.27 -21.84 54.94
CA LEU A 92 14.06 -22.98 54.05
C LEU A 92 14.60 -22.73 52.65
N VAL A 93 14.28 -21.58 52.05
CA VAL A 93 14.49 -21.34 50.61
C VAL A 93 15.91 -20.88 50.29
N ARG A 94 16.52 -19.98 51.08
CA ARG A 94 17.86 -19.43 50.77
C ARG A 94 18.96 -20.51 50.64
N PRO A 95 19.06 -21.51 51.52
CA PRO A 95 20.06 -22.57 51.37
C PRO A 95 19.83 -23.41 50.11
N ILE A 96 18.57 -23.64 49.72
CA ILE A 96 18.22 -24.37 48.51
C ILE A 96 18.63 -23.56 47.27
N LEU A 97 18.36 -22.25 47.24
CA LEU A 97 18.74 -21.38 46.13
C LEU A 97 20.25 -21.34 45.90
N ASN A 98 21.06 -21.33 46.97
CA ASN A 98 22.52 -21.40 46.85
C ASN A 98 22.99 -22.69 46.18
N CYS A 99 22.34 -23.82 46.49
CA CYS A 99 22.65 -25.12 45.89
C CYS A 99 22.17 -25.28 44.44
N LEU A 100 21.31 -24.39 43.93
CA LEU A 100 20.96 -24.39 42.49
C LEU A 100 22.16 -23.99 41.62
N ALA A 101 23.13 -23.27 42.18
CA ALA A 101 24.39 -22.92 41.52
C ALA A 101 25.54 -23.90 41.82
N ASP A 102 25.25 -25.10 42.38
CA ASP A 102 26.29 -26.07 42.75
C ASP A 102 27.01 -26.63 41.50
N PRO A 103 28.35 -26.83 41.56
CA PRO A 103 29.09 -27.41 40.45
C PRO A 103 28.61 -28.82 40.07
N GLU A 104 28.07 -29.59 41.00
CA GLU A 104 27.61 -30.96 40.75
C GLU A 104 26.14 -31.03 40.30
N LEU A 105 25.92 -31.57 39.09
CA LEU A 105 24.59 -31.72 38.48
C LEU A 105 23.58 -32.45 39.39
N LYS A 106 24.02 -33.51 40.10
CA LYS A 106 23.15 -34.22 41.03
C LYS A 106 22.72 -33.37 42.22
N VAL A 107 23.57 -32.46 42.72
CA VAL A 107 23.20 -31.56 43.82
C VAL A 107 22.18 -30.52 43.32
N ARG A 108 22.40 -29.97 42.12
CA ARG A 108 21.41 -29.08 41.46
C ARG A 108 20.06 -29.75 41.29
N TYR A 109 20.03 -31.03 40.86
CA TYR A 109 18.79 -31.81 40.74
C TYR A 109 18.03 -31.89 42.07
N PHE A 110 18.73 -32.28 43.16
CA PHE A 110 18.12 -32.34 44.49
C PHE A 110 17.67 -30.97 45.00
N ALA A 111 18.36 -29.89 44.61
CA ALA A 111 17.99 -28.52 44.97
C ALA A 111 16.68 -28.12 44.27
N SER A 112 16.54 -28.40 42.98
CA SER A 112 15.30 -28.14 42.23
C SER A 112 14.12 -28.95 42.76
N GLU A 113 14.31 -30.24 43.03
CA GLU A 113 13.28 -31.10 43.63
C GLU A 113 12.87 -30.61 45.02
N SER A 114 13.85 -30.21 45.84
CA SER A 114 13.58 -29.67 47.18
C SER A 114 12.85 -28.34 47.11
N LEU A 115 13.24 -27.45 46.19
CA LEU A 115 12.57 -26.18 45.95
C LEU A 115 11.12 -26.39 45.52
N TYR A 116 10.86 -27.31 44.58
CA TYR A 116 9.50 -27.65 44.15
C TYR A 116 8.63 -28.09 45.33
N ASN A 117 9.16 -28.96 46.19
CA ASN A 117 8.43 -29.43 47.37
C ASN A 117 8.16 -28.31 48.39
N VAL A 118 9.13 -27.41 48.62
CA VAL A 118 8.95 -26.26 49.51
C VAL A 118 7.90 -25.30 48.94
N VAL A 119 8.02 -24.93 47.66
CA VAL A 119 7.05 -24.06 46.94
C VAL A 119 5.64 -24.63 47.04
N LYS A 120 5.48 -25.93 46.77
CA LYS A 120 4.20 -26.65 46.81
C LYS A 120 3.51 -26.57 48.17
N VAL A 121 4.28 -26.57 49.25
CA VAL A 121 3.77 -26.53 50.62
C VAL A 121 3.55 -25.08 51.10
N ALA A 122 4.50 -24.19 50.82
CA ALA A 122 4.50 -22.81 51.30
C ALA A 122 3.51 -21.89 50.57
N ARG A 123 3.11 -22.22 49.33
CA ARG A 123 2.07 -21.52 48.57
C ARG A 123 2.22 -19.98 48.62
N GLY A 124 1.31 -19.25 49.27
CA GLY A 124 1.32 -17.77 49.27
C GLY A 124 2.58 -17.16 49.84
N ALA A 125 3.24 -17.82 50.78
CA ALA A 125 4.44 -17.28 51.42
C ALA A 125 5.68 -17.29 50.53
N ILE A 126 5.67 -17.99 49.39
CA ILE A 126 6.80 -18.00 48.47
C ILE A 126 6.84 -16.78 47.54
N VAL A 127 5.71 -16.06 47.42
CA VAL A 127 5.53 -14.93 46.50
C VAL A 127 6.61 -13.83 46.67
N PRO A 128 6.98 -13.38 47.89
CA PRO A 128 8.04 -12.37 48.06
C PRO A 128 9.43 -12.82 47.61
N LEU A 129 9.67 -14.13 47.46
CA LEU A 129 10.95 -14.71 47.04
C LEU A 129 10.99 -15.08 45.55
N PHE A 130 9.91 -14.81 44.79
CA PHE A 130 9.83 -15.12 43.37
C PHE A 130 10.94 -14.46 42.51
N PRO A 131 11.35 -13.19 42.72
CA PRO A 131 12.46 -12.60 41.98
C PRO A 131 13.76 -13.40 42.12
N ASP A 132 14.08 -13.83 43.34
CA ASP A 132 15.28 -14.62 43.65
C ASP A 132 15.20 -16.04 43.05
N ILE A 133 14.02 -16.67 43.14
CA ILE A 133 13.76 -18.00 42.56
C ILE A 133 13.89 -17.95 41.03
N PHE A 134 13.26 -16.98 40.39
CA PHE A 134 13.33 -16.78 38.94
C PHE A 134 14.78 -16.56 38.48
N SER A 135 15.55 -15.75 39.24
CA SER A 135 16.96 -15.51 38.94
C SER A 135 17.84 -16.74 39.11
N ALA A 136 17.58 -17.57 40.12
CA ALA A 136 18.30 -18.82 40.33
C ALA A 136 17.95 -19.88 39.26
N LEU A 137 16.66 -20.04 38.94
CA LEU A 137 16.19 -20.98 37.93
C LEU A 137 16.61 -20.56 36.51
N SER A 138 16.57 -19.27 36.19
CA SER A 138 17.02 -18.78 34.87
C SER A 138 18.49 -19.13 34.58
N ARG A 139 19.36 -19.14 35.60
CA ARG A 139 20.75 -19.59 35.49
C ARG A 139 20.89 -21.09 35.33
N LEU A 140 19.92 -21.86 35.81
CA LEU A 140 19.92 -23.31 35.80
C LEU A 140 19.45 -23.88 34.45
N VAL A 141 18.44 -23.24 33.82
CA VAL A 141 17.79 -23.71 32.58
C VAL A 141 18.67 -23.58 31.34
N THR A 142 19.92 -23.12 31.47
CA THR A 142 20.92 -23.31 30.41
C THR A 142 21.36 -24.78 30.24
N ASP A 143 20.98 -25.67 31.18
CA ASP A 143 21.14 -27.12 31.09
C ASP A 143 19.81 -27.82 30.69
N PRO A 144 19.81 -28.81 29.77
CA PRO A 144 18.63 -29.27 29.03
C PRO A 144 17.54 -30.07 29.78
N ASP A 145 17.60 -30.21 31.12
CA ASP A 145 16.81 -31.24 31.84
C ASP A 145 15.85 -30.77 32.95
N GLN A 146 15.55 -29.47 33.13
CA GLN A 146 14.63 -29.05 34.19
C GLN A 146 13.77 -27.83 33.85
N SER A 147 12.49 -28.05 33.54
CA SER A 147 11.48 -27.00 33.44
C SER A 147 10.16 -27.46 34.08
N ASP A 148 9.84 -26.92 35.26
CA ASP A 148 8.48 -26.54 35.72
C ASP A 148 8.49 -26.33 37.24
N ILE A 149 8.55 -25.07 37.67
CA ILE A 149 8.21 -24.70 39.06
C ILE A 149 7.36 -23.43 39.04
N VAL A 150 6.24 -23.51 39.78
CA VAL A 150 5.29 -22.46 40.19
C VAL A 150 3.99 -22.38 39.34
N THR A 151 2.91 -22.86 39.93
CA THR A 151 1.55 -22.31 39.74
C THR A 151 0.79 -22.48 41.06
N GLU A 152 -0.12 -21.55 41.34
CA GLU A 152 -0.95 -21.42 42.56
C GLU A 152 -0.32 -20.64 43.71
N SER A 153 -0.39 -19.31 43.68
CA SER A 153 -0.72 -18.45 44.84
C SER A 153 -0.82 -16.97 44.45
N SER A 154 -1.95 -16.33 44.77
CA SER A 154 -2.30 -14.96 44.38
C SER A 154 -2.43 -14.02 45.59
N GLN A 155 -1.40 -13.93 46.42
CA GLN A 155 -1.35 -12.87 47.44
C GLN A 155 -0.03 -12.10 47.35
N THR A 156 -0.17 -10.82 46.97
CA THR A 156 0.88 -9.77 46.94
C THR A 156 2.13 -10.12 46.14
N PHE A 157 1.99 -10.33 44.82
CA PHE A 157 3.13 -10.37 43.90
C PHE A 157 3.50 -8.95 43.46
N ASP A 158 4.71 -8.51 43.81
CA ASP A 158 5.26 -7.22 43.37
C ASP A 158 5.79 -7.33 41.94
N LEU A 159 4.87 -7.16 40.99
CA LEU A 159 5.14 -7.23 39.57
C LEU A 159 6.16 -6.17 39.11
N ASP A 160 6.13 -4.97 39.69
CA ASP A 160 7.02 -3.86 39.32
C ASP A 160 8.50 -4.22 39.56
N SER A 161 8.79 -4.95 40.64
CA SER A 161 10.15 -5.45 40.93
C SER A 161 10.60 -6.59 40.01
N PHE A 162 9.66 -7.30 39.39
CA PHE A 162 9.93 -8.51 38.61
C PHE A 162 10.15 -8.23 37.11
N ILE A 163 9.46 -7.23 36.56
CA ILE A 163 9.55 -6.87 35.14
C ILE A 163 10.99 -6.58 34.66
N PRO A 164 11.85 -5.85 35.41
CA PRO A 164 13.24 -5.65 35.00
C PRO A 164 14.01 -6.96 34.77
N LEU A 165 13.75 -7.99 35.57
CA LEU A 165 14.38 -9.31 35.41
C LEU A 165 13.92 -10.04 34.15
N ILE A 166 12.64 -9.88 33.77
CA ILE A 166 12.15 -10.39 32.50
C ILE A 166 12.83 -9.62 31.37
N ARG A 167 12.85 -8.28 31.43
CA ARG A 167 13.38 -7.40 30.38
C ARG A 167 14.83 -7.72 30.01
N GLU A 168 15.69 -7.94 31.00
CA GLU A 168 17.09 -8.35 30.77
C GLU A 168 17.23 -9.73 30.09
N ARG A 169 16.21 -10.59 30.26
CA ARG A 169 16.22 -12.00 29.83
C ARG A 169 15.39 -12.29 28.59
N VAL A 170 14.74 -11.30 27.98
CA VAL A 170 14.01 -11.51 26.71
C VAL A 170 14.97 -11.55 25.50
N TYR A 171 16.14 -10.92 25.59
CA TYR A 171 17.12 -10.82 24.49
C TYR A 171 18.19 -11.94 24.35
N PRO A 172 18.51 -12.77 25.36
CA PRO A 172 19.43 -13.89 25.19
C PRO A 172 19.05 -14.87 24.07
N ASN A 173 20.06 -15.37 23.35
CA ASN A 173 19.90 -16.25 22.17
C ASN A 173 19.81 -17.75 22.49
N ASN A 174 19.79 -18.15 23.77
CA ASN A 174 19.69 -19.56 24.13
C ASN A 174 18.22 -20.02 24.07
N SER A 175 17.91 -21.00 23.23
CA SER A 175 16.58 -21.58 23.06
C SER A 175 15.94 -21.99 24.40
N PHE A 176 16.68 -22.64 25.30
CA PHE A 176 16.13 -23.04 26.61
C PHE A 176 15.80 -21.84 27.49
N SER A 177 16.63 -20.79 27.44
CA SER A 177 16.35 -19.54 28.16
C SER A 177 15.13 -18.82 27.58
N ARG A 178 14.96 -18.81 26.26
CA ARG A 178 13.77 -18.27 25.59
C ARG A 178 12.50 -19.04 25.98
N GLN A 179 12.55 -20.37 25.91
CA GLN A 179 11.45 -21.24 26.34
C GLN A 179 11.06 -20.98 27.79
N PHE A 180 12.04 -20.88 28.70
CA PHE A 180 11.80 -20.55 30.10
C PHE A 180 11.11 -19.20 30.27
N VAL A 181 11.61 -18.14 29.62
CA VAL A 181 11.04 -16.80 29.73
C VAL A 181 9.60 -16.78 29.19
N ILE A 182 9.33 -17.43 28.05
CA ILE A 182 7.97 -17.55 27.50
C ILE A 182 7.04 -18.27 28.48
N SER A 183 7.48 -19.38 29.08
CA SER A 183 6.69 -20.11 30.07
C SER A 183 6.32 -19.23 31.27
N TRP A 184 7.29 -18.48 31.82
CA TRP A 184 7.04 -17.60 32.96
C TRP A 184 6.11 -16.44 32.62
N ILE A 185 6.28 -15.80 31.46
CA ILE A 185 5.37 -14.75 31.01
C ILE A 185 3.96 -15.32 30.80
N SER A 186 3.84 -16.54 30.24
CA SER A 186 2.55 -17.22 30.06
C SER A 186 1.86 -17.52 31.40
N VAL A 187 2.60 -18.01 32.39
CA VAL A 187 2.08 -18.24 33.75
C VAL A 187 1.59 -16.93 34.38
N LEU A 188 2.39 -15.86 34.30
CA LEU A 188 2.00 -14.55 34.84
C LEU A 188 0.76 -13.99 34.14
N ASN A 189 0.68 -14.11 32.82
CA ASN A 189 -0.47 -13.67 32.04
C ASN A 189 -1.75 -14.47 32.33
N ALA A 190 -1.63 -15.71 32.81
CA ALA A 190 -2.77 -16.54 33.18
C ALA A 190 -3.38 -16.19 34.56
N VAL A 191 -2.70 -15.37 35.37
CA VAL A 191 -3.19 -14.95 36.70
C VAL A 191 -4.15 -13.77 36.55
N PRO A 192 -5.45 -13.89 36.92
CA PRO A 192 -6.44 -12.84 36.68
C PRO A 192 -6.17 -11.50 37.37
N GLU A 193 -5.42 -11.53 38.48
CA GLU A 193 -5.07 -10.34 39.27
C GLU A 193 -3.86 -9.57 38.70
N ILE A 194 -3.13 -10.17 37.74
CA ILE A 194 -1.91 -9.62 37.16
C ILE A 194 -2.21 -9.07 35.76
N ASN A 195 -2.05 -7.76 35.57
CA ASN A 195 -2.18 -7.15 34.26
C ASN A 195 -0.82 -7.05 33.54
N MET A 196 -0.43 -8.12 32.85
CA MET A 196 0.82 -8.16 32.07
C MET A 196 0.80 -7.25 30.82
N VAL A 197 -0.39 -6.84 30.35
CA VAL A 197 -0.54 -6.00 29.14
C VAL A 197 0.12 -4.63 29.31
N VAL A 198 0.14 -4.08 30.53
CA VAL A 198 0.74 -2.76 30.83
C VAL A 198 2.26 -2.75 30.57
N TYR A 199 2.94 -3.88 30.76
CA TYR A 199 4.39 -4.01 30.58
C TYR A 199 4.78 -4.52 29.20
N LEU A 200 3.79 -4.90 28.38
CA LEU A 200 4.01 -5.39 27.04
C LEU A 200 4.89 -4.47 26.16
N PRO A 201 4.78 -3.13 26.20
CA PRO A 201 5.67 -2.26 25.43
C PRO A 201 7.17 -2.49 25.66
N GLU A 202 7.56 -3.03 26.82
CA GLU A 202 8.96 -3.25 27.18
C GLU A 202 9.48 -4.64 26.78
N ILE A 203 8.58 -5.61 26.62
CA ILE A 203 8.92 -7.01 26.36
C ILE A 203 8.54 -7.48 24.95
N LEU A 204 7.65 -6.75 24.26
CA LEU A 204 7.10 -7.13 22.95
C LEU A 204 8.20 -7.36 21.92
N ASP A 205 9.18 -6.46 21.85
CA ASP A 205 10.29 -6.58 20.89
C ASP A 205 11.05 -7.90 21.06
N GLY A 206 11.43 -8.22 22.28
CA GLY A 206 12.12 -9.48 22.57
C GLY A 206 11.24 -10.72 22.32
N LEU A 207 9.93 -10.66 22.58
CA LEU A 207 9.01 -11.76 22.23
C LEU A 207 8.98 -11.99 20.71
N PHE A 208 8.98 -10.94 19.89
CA PHE A 208 9.09 -11.10 18.44
C PHE A 208 10.44 -11.66 18.01
N GLN A 209 11.55 -11.26 18.65
CA GLN A 209 12.88 -11.86 18.39
C GLN A 209 12.94 -13.36 18.76
N MET A 210 12.13 -13.82 19.72
CA MET A 210 12.04 -15.24 20.06
C MET A 210 11.36 -16.08 18.97
N LEU A 211 10.53 -15.47 18.10
CA LEU A 211 9.97 -16.15 16.93
C LEU A 211 11.04 -16.49 15.86
N GLU A 212 12.26 -15.96 15.98
CA GLU A 212 13.39 -16.32 15.11
C GLU A 212 14.12 -17.59 15.57
N ASP A 213 13.71 -18.23 16.68
CA ASP A 213 14.39 -19.43 17.18
C ASP A 213 14.35 -20.59 16.16
N ASN A 214 15.22 -21.59 16.30
CA ASN A 214 15.19 -22.77 15.43
C ASN A 214 14.25 -23.87 15.97
N MET A 215 13.85 -23.80 17.24
CA MET A 215 12.98 -24.79 17.86
C MET A 215 11.49 -24.48 17.62
N VAL A 216 10.81 -25.38 16.91
CA VAL A 216 9.37 -25.28 16.58
C VAL A 216 8.49 -25.10 17.82
N GLU A 217 8.85 -25.73 18.94
CA GLU A 217 8.09 -25.60 20.18
C GLU A 217 8.13 -24.17 20.74
N ILE A 218 9.25 -23.46 20.58
CA ILE A 218 9.39 -22.06 21.02
C ILE A 218 8.51 -21.16 20.15
N HIS A 219 8.45 -21.39 18.84
CA HIS A 219 7.51 -20.69 17.96
C HIS A 219 6.07 -20.87 18.42
N ARG A 220 5.65 -22.12 18.62
CA ARG A 220 4.29 -22.45 19.05
C ARG A 220 3.91 -21.81 20.38
N MET A 221 4.81 -21.87 21.36
CA MET A 221 4.60 -21.24 22.67
C MET A 221 4.51 -19.72 22.55
N CYS A 222 5.43 -19.10 21.81
CA CYS A 222 5.47 -17.64 21.64
C CYS A 222 4.26 -17.12 20.83
N GLU A 223 3.88 -17.78 19.74
CA GLU A 223 2.67 -17.46 18.96
C GLU A 223 1.41 -17.55 19.82
N THR A 224 1.29 -18.59 20.64
CA THR A 224 0.15 -18.77 21.54
C THR A 224 0.09 -17.64 22.55
N LEU A 225 1.23 -17.26 23.14
CA LEU A 225 1.33 -16.17 24.10
C LEU A 225 1.00 -14.82 23.47
N LEU A 226 1.56 -14.49 22.29
CA LEU A 226 1.25 -13.27 21.56
C LEU A 226 -0.24 -13.21 21.17
N SER A 227 -0.82 -14.34 20.74
CA SER A 227 -2.25 -14.42 20.43
C SER A 227 -3.14 -14.19 21.65
N GLN A 228 -2.73 -14.66 22.83
CA GLN A 228 -3.42 -14.39 24.09
C GLN A 228 -3.34 -12.92 24.47
N PHE A 229 -2.16 -12.29 24.37
CA PHE A 229 -2.02 -10.85 24.63
C PHE A 229 -2.89 -10.01 23.71
N LEU A 230 -2.89 -10.31 22.41
CA LEU A 230 -3.72 -9.59 21.44
C LEU A 230 -5.21 -9.70 21.77
N ARG A 231 -5.69 -10.90 22.15
CA ARG A 231 -7.07 -11.09 22.61
C ARG A 231 -7.38 -10.31 23.88
N SER A 232 -6.47 -10.26 24.84
CA SER A 232 -6.64 -9.45 26.05
C SER A 232 -6.76 -7.95 25.72
N ILE A 233 -5.96 -7.46 24.77
CA ILE A 233 -6.02 -6.08 24.28
C ILE A 233 -7.33 -5.80 23.51
N GLN A 234 -7.82 -6.76 22.72
CA GLN A 234 -9.12 -6.64 22.05
C GLN A 234 -10.29 -6.54 23.05
N ASN A 235 -10.19 -7.25 24.18
CA ASN A 235 -11.22 -7.22 25.23
C ASN A 235 -11.16 -5.94 26.08
N ASP A 236 -9.96 -5.43 26.39
CA ASP A 236 -9.75 -4.16 27.09
C ASP A 236 -8.67 -3.30 26.39
N PRO A 237 -9.06 -2.48 25.40
CA PRO A 237 -8.12 -1.63 24.65
C PRO A 237 -7.42 -0.57 25.51
N ASN A 238 -8.01 -0.17 26.64
CA ASN A 238 -7.47 0.89 27.49
C ASN A 238 -6.33 0.40 28.40
N ALA A 239 -6.20 -0.91 28.59
CA ALA A 239 -5.12 -1.52 29.38
C ALA A 239 -3.74 -1.43 28.70
N ALA A 240 -3.69 -1.15 27.40
CA ALA A 240 -2.49 -1.24 26.58
C ALA A 240 -2.04 0.11 26.01
N ASP A 241 -0.75 0.42 26.12
CA ASP A 241 -0.14 1.55 25.43
C ASP A 241 0.18 1.17 23.98
N MET A 242 -0.86 1.18 23.12
CA MET A 242 -0.74 0.84 21.70
C MET A 242 0.24 1.76 20.96
N ALA A 243 0.39 3.01 21.38
CA ALA A 243 1.28 3.98 20.76
C ALA A 243 2.75 3.55 20.90
N LYS A 244 3.18 3.15 22.09
CA LYS A 244 4.56 2.65 22.30
C LYS A 244 4.84 1.35 21.54
N MET A 245 3.85 0.47 21.43
CA MET A 245 3.98 -0.80 20.71
C MET A 245 3.96 -0.64 19.19
N SER A 246 3.32 0.41 18.66
CA SER A 246 3.15 0.61 17.22
C SER A 246 4.48 0.66 16.46
N ASN A 247 5.48 1.36 17.00
CA ASN A 247 6.80 1.44 16.37
C ASN A 247 7.53 0.09 16.36
N ILE A 248 7.41 -0.69 17.44
CA ILE A 248 7.98 -2.05 17.53
C ILE A 248 7.34 -2.94 16.45
N LEU A 249 6.01 -2.91 16.35
CA LEU A 249 5.27 -3.68 15.35
C LEU A 249 5.63 -3.28 13.91
N ILE A 250 5.83 -1.98 13.64
CA ILE A 250 6.23 -1.49 12.31
C ILE A 250 7.61 -2.02 11.91
N ILE A 251 8.55 -2.13 12.86
CA ILE A 251 9.88 -2.71 12.62
C ILE A 251 9.75 -4.19 12.29
N HIS A 252 9.04 -4.96 13.12
CA HIS A 252 8.88 -6.41 12.92
C HIS A 252 8.04 -6.77 11.68
N ALA A 253 7.09 -5.92 11.29
CA ALA A 253 6.32 -6.06 10.05
C ALA A 253 7.19 -5.94 8.78
N GLN A 254 8.41 -5.41 8.88
CA GLN A 254 9.39 -5.35 7.80
C GLN A 254 10.39 -6.52 7.83
N SER A 255 10.23 -7.48 8.75
CA SER A 255 11.11 -8.64 8.85
C SER A 255 11.07 -9.52 7.58
N THR A 256 12.19 -10.15 7.26
CA THR A 256 12.27 -11.15 6.19
C THR A 256 11.63 -12.48 6.56
N ASN A 257 11.45 -12.73 7.86
CA ASN A 257 10.79 -13.92 8.38
C ASN A 257 9.27 -13.79 8.23
N GLU A 258 8.66 -14.72 7.48
CA GLU A 258 7.23 -14.72 7.15
C GLU A 258 6.34 -14.75 8.40
N LEU A 259 6.70 -15.53 9.42
CA LEU A 259 5.92 -15.65 10.64
C LEU A 259 5.89 -14.33 11.42
N ILE A 260 7.05 -13.70 11.59
CA ILE A 260 7.22 -12.43 12.31
C ILE A 260 6.48 -11.31 11.58
N GLN A 261 6.73 -11.20 10.28
CA GLN A 261 6.07 -10.21 9.43
C GLN A 261 4.54 -10.36 9.50
N TYR A 262 4.03 -11.59 9.35
CA TYR A 262 2.59 -11.86 9.38
C TYR A 262 1.97 -11.52 10.74
N THR A 263 2.57 -11.99 11.84
CA THR A 263 2.07 -11.72 13.19
C THR A 263 2.10 -10.22 13.50
N ALA A 264 3.15 -9.49 13.11
CA ALA A 264 3.21 -8.05 13.32
C ALA A 264 2.14 -7.29 12.52
N ILE A 265 1.86 -7.67 11.26
CA ILE A 265 0.82 -7.05 10.44
C ILE A 265 -0.58 -7.35 11.00
N ILE A 266 -0.84 -8.54 11.56
CA ILE A 266 -2.09 -8.84 12.28
C ILE A 266 -2.29 -7.88 13.46
N TRP A 267 -1.24 -7.65 14.25
CA TRP A 267 -1.32 -6.73 15.38
C TRP A 267 -1.59 -5.29 14.92
N ILE A 268 -0.91 -4.84 13.86
CA ILE A 268 -1.17 -3.51 13.27
C ILE A 268 -2.62 -3.41 12.80
N ARG A 269 -3.17 -4.43 12.13
CA ARG A 269 -4.57 -4.47 11.70
C ARG A 269 -5.52 -4.26 12.86
N ASP A 270 -5.34 -5.01 13.94
CA ASP A 270 -6.22 -4.94 15.09
C ASP A 270 -6.06 -3.60 15.84
N PHE A 271 -4.84 -3.04 15.91
CA PHE A 271 -4.62 -1.72 16.50
C PHE A 271 -5.30 -0.62 15.69
N VAL A 272 -5.24 -0.69 14.35
CA VAL A 272 -5.95 0.24 13.46
C VAL A 272 -7.47 0.16 13.70
N GLN A 273 -8.02 -1.04 13.90
CA GLN A 273 -9.45 -1.21 14.19
C GLN A 273 -9.85 -0.71 15.59
N LEU A 274 -9.02 -0.91 16.61
CA LEU A 274 -9.32 -0.56 18.00
C LEU A 274 -9.07 0.93 18.31
N SER A 275 -7.93 1.48 17.87
CA SER A 275 -7.50 2.85 18.17
C SER A 275 -7.95 3.89 17.14
N GLY A 276 -8.41 3.45 15.97
CA GLY A 276 -8.97 4.31 14.92
C GLY A 276 -8.06 5.50 14.56
N PRO A 277 -8.53 6.76 14.61
CA PRO A 277 -7.76 7.93 14.17
C PRO A 277 -6.42 8.13 14.84
N LYS A 278 -6.22 7.64 16.08
CA LYS A 278 -4.93 7.78 16.79
C LYS A 278 -3.80 7.07 16.06
N MET A 279 -4.11 5.97 15.36
CA MET A 279 -3.14 5.19 14.58
C MET A 279 -2.63 5.92 13.35
N LEU A 280 -3.32 6.97 12.89
CA LEU A 280 -2.86 7.79 11.76
C LEU A 280 -1.55 8.53 12.05
N SER A 281 -1.21 8.73 13.34
CA SER A 281 0.09 9.26 13.78
C SER A 281 1.27 8.36 13.39
N PHE A 282 1.01 7.09 13.09
CA PHE A 282 2.00 6.10 12.67
C PHE A 282 1.85 5.72 11.19
N ALA A 283 1.03 6.44 10.41
CA ALA A 283 0.68 6.06 9.05
C ALA A 283 1.89 5.90 8.12
N SER A 284 2.89 6.78 8.18
CA SER A 284 4.11 6.68 7.37
C SER A 284 4.89 5.38 7.62
N GLY A 285 5.05 5.01 8.89
CA GLY A 285 5.68 3.74 9.28
C GLY A 285 4.82 2.52 8.89
N ILE A 286 3.51 2.59 9.08
CA ILE A 286 2.58 1.54 8.65
C ILE A 286 2.67 1.34 7.13
N PHE A 287 2.66 2.41 6.33
CA PHE A 287 2.80 2.34 4.88
C PHE A 287 4.13 1.72 4.44
N THR A 288 5.22 2.06 5.13
CA THR A 288 6.54 1.45 4.89
C THR A 288 6.50 -0.07 5.12
N ALA A 289 5.72 -0.55 6.09
CA ALA A 289 5.55 -1.97 6.34
C ALA A 289 4.59 -2.67 5.36
N ILE A 290 3.44 -2.08 5.05
CA ILE A 290 2.36 -2.79 4.33
C ILE A 290 2.43 -2.64 2.81
N LEU A 291 2.92 -1.52 2.27
CA LEU A 291 2.91 -1.28 0.81
C LEU A 291 3.79 -2.29 0.04
N PRO A 292 5.02 -2.63 0.49
CA PRO A 292 5.81 -3.68 -0.16
C PRO A 292 5.10 -5.05 -0.17
N CYS A 293 4.33 -5.34 0.88
CA CYS A 293 3.62 -6.63 1.01
C CYS A 293 2.54 -6.82 -0.05
N LEU A 294 2.06 -5.75 -0.68
CA LEU A 294 1.09 -5.82 -1.78
C LEU A 294 1.70 -6.42 -3.05
N ALA A 295 3.03 -6.39 -3.17
CA ALA A 295 3.76 -6.92 -4.31
C ALA A 295 3.95 -8.44 -4.30
N TYR A 296 3.62 -9.13 -3.20
CA TYR A 296 3.78 -10.58 -3.14
C TYR A 296 2.87 -11.28 -4.16
N GLU A 297 3.46 -12.25 -4.87
CA GLU A 297 2.82 -13.07 -5.90
C GLU A 297 2.92 -14.56 -5.51
N GLY A 298 1.89 -15.35 -5.86
CA GLY A 298 1.81 -16.78 -5.55
C GLY A 298 1.15 -17.11 -4.20
N ASP A 299 1.13 -18.40 -3.85
CA ASP A 299 0.52 -18.89 -2.60
C ASP A 299 1.39 -18.64 -1.37
N SER A 300 2.72 -18.58 -1.55
CA SER A 300 3.66 -18.16 -0.49
C SER A 300 3.39 -16.71 -0.12
N ARG A 301 3.21 -16.40 1.18
CA ARG A 301 2.92 -15.04 1.70
C ARG A 301 1.57 -14.43 1.28
N LYS A 302 0.65 -15.24 0.74
CA LYS A 302 -0.71 -14.79 0.40
C LYS A 302 -1.44 -14.18 1.59
N HIS A 303 -1.35 -14.81 2.77
CA HIS A 303 -1.98 -14.32 4.00
C HIS A 303 -1.41 -12.96 4.46
N ILE A 304 -0.12 -12.72 4.21
CA ILE A 304 0.51 -11.41 4.48
C ILE A 304 -0.09 -10.35 3.56
N LYS A 305 -0.18 -10.63 2.26
CA LYS A 305 -0.76 -9.71 1.28
C LYS A 305 -2.22 -9.39 1.62
N GLU A 306 -3.05 -10.39 1.93
CA GLU A 306 -4.46 -10.20 2.30
C GLU A 306 -4.61 -9.35 3.57
N THR A 307 -3.76 -9.58 4.57
CA THR A 307 -3.80 -8.81 5.81
C THR A 307 -3.30 -7.38 5.59
N ALA A 308 -2.24 -7.18 4.82
CA ALA A 308 -1.75 -5.85 4.43
C ALA A 308 -2.80 -5.06 3.62
N GLN A 309 -3.52 -5.72 2.71
CA GLN A 309 -4.65 -5.14 1.99
C GLN A 309 -5.78 -4.72 2.93
N ALA A 310 -6.10 -5.54 3.93
CA ALA A 310 -7.10 -5.20 4.94
C ALA A 310 -6.69 -3.97 5.76
N VAL A 311 -5.44 -3.92 6.24
CA VAL A 311 -4.89 -2.74 6.94
C VAL A 311 -4.99 -1.50 6.06
N ASN A 312 -4.55 -1.62 4.80
CA ASN A 312 -4.56 -0.52 3.83
C ASN A 312 -5.99 0.03 3.62
N LYS A 313 -6.97 -0.86 3.48
CA LYS A 313 -8.37 -0.49 3.31
C LYS A 313 -8.94 0.19 4.55
N THR A 314 -8.73 -0.37 5.75
CA THR A 314 -9.24 0.23 6.99
C THR A 314 -8.60 1.60 7.24
N MET A 315 -7.31 1.77 6.95
CA MET A 315 -6.65 3.08 7.05
C MET A 315 -7.27 4.12 6.11
N LEU A 316 -7.61 3.75 4.86
CA LEU A 316 -8.32 4.65 3.93
C LEU A 316 -9.68 5.07 4.50
N GLU A 317 -10.45 4.11 5.01
CA GLU A 317 -11.77 4.36 5.61
C GLU A 317 -11.71 5.28 6.83
N LEU A 318 -10.63 5.23 7.63
CA LEU A 318 -10.43 6.11 8.78
C LEU A 318 -10.26 7.58 8.38
N VAL A 319 -9.57 7.86 7.28
CA VAL A 319 -9.40 9.22 6.76
C VAL A 319 -10.71 9.76 6.17
N SER A 320 -11.57 8.88 5.66
CA SER A 320 -12.90 9.22 5.13
C SER A 320 -13.98 9.43 6.20
N SER A 321 -13.67 9.16 7.47
CA SER A 321 -14.66 9.18 8.55
C SER A 321 -15.14 10.61 8.85
N LYS A 322 -16.47 10.82 8.85
CA LYS A 322 -17.14 12.13 9.07
C LYS A 322 -16.93 12.77 10.45
N SER A 323 -16.16 12.15 11.34
CA SER A 323 -15.70 12.77 12.59
C SER A 323 -14.84 14.00 12.31
N ASP A 324 -14.76 14.96 13.24
CA ASP A 324 -14.02 16.23 13.11
C ASP A 324 -12.72 16.09 12.30
N MET A 325 -12.75 16.48 11.02
CA MET A 325 -11.59 16.44 10.10
C MET A 325 -10.39 17.20 10.69
N SER A 326 -10.66 18.24 11.47
CA SER A 326 -9.64 18.99 12.20
C SER A 326 -8.85 18.15 13.23
N GLN A 327 -9.43 17.11 13.81
CA GLN A 327 -8.75 16.19 14.72
C GLN A 327 -7.97 15.11 13.95
N ILE A 328 -8.55 14.55 12.88
CA ILE A 328 -7.87 13.57 12.01
C ILE A 328 -6.58 14.16 11.44
N PHE A 329 -6.63 15.38 10.89
CA PHE A 329 -5.47 16.05 10.32
C PHE A 329 -4.49 16.65 11.33
N LYS A 330 -4.74 16.54 12.64
CA LYS A 330 -3.72 16.78 13.67
C LYS A 330 -2.84 15.56 13.89
N HIS A 331 -3.39 14.37 13.68
CA HIS A 331 -2.67 13.11 13.82
C HIS A 331 -1.95 12.70 12.53
N LEU A 332 -2.26 13.33 11.41
CA LEU A 332 -1.73 12.92 10.11
C LEU A 332 -0.53 13.80 9.72
N ASP A 333 0.67 13.23 9.79
CA ASP A 333 1.90 13.85 9.28
C ASP A 333 1.99 13.65 7.76
N LEU A 334 1.41 14.61 7.03
CA LEU A 334 1.33 14.58 5.57
C LEU A 334 2.71 14.61 4.92
N ASP A 335 3.70 15.31 5.49
CA ASP A 335 5.04 15.40 4.92
C ASP A 335 5.69 14.01 4.88
N SER A 336 5.75 13.34 6.03
CA SER A 336 6.29 11.98 6.16
C SER A 336 5.52 10.96 5.32
N ILE A 337 4.19 11.04 5.28
CA ILE A 337 3.37 10.15 4.45
C ILE A 337 3.68 10.35 2.97
N MET A 338 3.74 11.58 2.52
CA MET A 338 4.01 11.88 1.11
C MET A 338 5.42 11.50 0.68
N GLU A 339 6.41 11.56 1.57
CA GLU A 339 7.75 11.01 1.31
C GLU A 339 7.70 9.51 1.03
N VAL A 340 7.04 8.75 1.91
CA VAL A 340 6.89 7.29 1.76
C VAL A 340 6.10 6.95 0.49
N LEU A 341 4.97 7.61 0.24
CA LEU A 341 4.16 7.39 -0.94
C LEU A 341 4.94 7.69 -2.23
N ARG A 342 5.69 8.80 -2.28
CA ARG A 342 6.53 9.13 -3.45
C ARG A 342 7.59 8.06 -3.72
N GLN A 343 8.21 7.50 -2.67
CA GLN A 343 9.19 6.43 -2.82
C GLN A 343 8.56 5.17 -3.45
N TYR A 344 7.37 4.78 -3.02
CA TYR A 344 6.69 3.59 -3.53
C TYR A 344 6.01 3.76 -4.90
N LEU A 345 5.90 4.98 -5.44
CA LEU A 345 5.50 5.21 -6.83
C LEU A 345 6.51 4.63 -7.83
N ALA A 346 7.79 4.53 -7.46
CA ALA A 346 8.84 3.93 -8.29
C ALA A 346 8.94 2.40 -8.14
N HIS A 347 8.04 1.77 -7.36
CA HIS A 347 8.07 0.33 -7.11
C HIS A 347 7.76 -0.47 -8.39
N SER A 348 8.27 -1.70 -8.50
CA SER A 348 8.04 -2.55 -9.69
C SER A 348 6.60 -3.06 -9.78
N SER A 349 6.00 -3.42 -8.64
CA SER A 349 4.65 -3.99 -8.59
C SER A 349 3.55 -2.99 -8.93
N VAL A 350 2.62 -3.44 -9.78
CA VAL A 350 1.39 -2.73 -10.16
C VAL A 350 0.50 -2.49 -8.95
N ASP A 351 0.23 -3.52 -8.13
CA ASP A 351 -0.65 -3.44 -6.96
C ASP A 351 -0.18 -2.37 -5.96
N THR A 352 1.14 -2.31 -5.72
CA THR A 352 1.75 -1.32 -4.85
C THR A 352 1.58 0.10 -5.41
N LYS A 353 1.91 0.31 -6.68
CA LYS A 353 1.77 1.61 -7.34
C LYS A 353 0.32 2.10 -7.35
N VAL A 354 -0.63 1.22 -7.65
CA VAL A 354 -2.06 1.53 -7.64
C VAL A 354 -2.53 1.89 -6.23
N ALA A 355 -2.13 1.15 -5.19
CA ALA A 355 -2.48 1.46 -3.81
C ALA A 355 -1.95 2.84 -3.38
N VAL A 356 -0.70 3.16 -3.74
CA VAL A 356 -0.10 4.47 -3.49
C VAL A 356 -0.86 5.58 -4.21
N LEU A 357 -1.17 5.42 -5.49
CA LEU A 357 -1.92 6.42 -6.25
C LEU A 357 -3.34 6.61 -5.71
N LYS A 358 -4.00 5.55 -5.23
CA LYS A 358 -5.30 5.64 -4.54
C LYS A 358 -5.19 6.45 -3.25
N TRP A 359 -4.13 6.25 -2.47
CA TRP A 359 -3.85 7.06 -1.28
C TRP A 359 -3.65 8.52 -1.60
N ILE A 360 -2.79 8.82 -2.57
CA ILE A 360 -2.52 10.19 -2.99
C ILE A 360 -3.82 10.86 -3.45
N HIS A 361 -4.61 10.20 -4.31
CA HIS A 361 -5.91 10.71 -4.74
C HIS A 361 -6.82 11.00 -3.53
N HIS A 362 -6.95 10.03 -2.61
CA HIS A 362 -7.80 10.18 -1.44
C HIS A 362 -7.38 11.35 -0.54
N LEU A 363 -6.08 11.53 -0.31
CA LEU A 363 -5.55 12.66 0.44
C LEU A 363 -5.83 14.00 -0.26
N PHE A 364 -5.69 14.07 -1.59
CA PHE A 364 -6.08 15.27 -2.33
C PHE A 364 -7.58 15.56 -2.24
N THR A 365 -8.44 14.55 -2.20
CA THR A 365 -9.89 14.74 -2.05
C THR A 365 -10.26 15.26 -0.65
N GLU A 366 -9.71 14.67 0.40
CA GLU A 366 -10.09 14.97 1.80
C GLU A 366 -9.31 16.16 2.41
N ALA A 367 -8.11 16.47 1.93
CA ALA A 367 -7.18 17.43 2.53
C ALA A 367 -6.66 18.50 1.55
N LYS A 368 -7.55 19.01 0.68
CA LYS A 368 -7.24 19.92 -0.44
C LYS A 368 -6.22 21.01 -0.11
N ASP A 369 -6.48 21.77 0.95
CA ASP A 369 -5.66 22.93 1.33
C ASP A 369 -4.22 22.53 1.69
N LYS A 370 -4.04 21.47 2.48
CA LYS A 370 -2.71 21.01 2.92
C LYS A 370 -1.95 20.29 1.80
N MET A 371 -2.66 19.50 0.99
CA MET A 371 -2.05 18.73 -0.11
C MET A 371 -1.60 19.61 -1.28
N SER A 372 -2.16 20.82 -1.42
CA SER A 372 -1.74 21.79 -2.43
C SER A 372 -0.24 22.08 -2.40
N ALA A 373 0.39 22.10 -1.22
CA ALA A 373 1.83 22.32 -1.06
C ALA A 373 2.68 21.20 -1.68
N HIS A 374 2.16 19.97 -1.76
CA HIS A 374 2.84 18.82 -2.33
C HIS A 374 2.60 18.64 -3.83
N ALA A 375 1.64 19.37 -4.42
CA ALA A 375 1.27 19.24 -5.83
C ALA A 375 2.46 19.50 -6.78
N SER A 376 3.28 20.51 -6.49
CA SER A 376 4.41 20.93 -7.33
C SER A 376 5.49 19.85 -7.46
N GLY A 377 5.83 19.16 -6.36
CA GLY A 377 6.81 18.08 -6.35
C GLY A 377 6.29 16.75 -6.90
N LEU A 378 4.98 16.52 -6.80
CA LEU A 378 4.35 15.28 -7.26
C LEU A 378 4.07 15.29 -8.77
N PHE A 379 3.82 16.47 -9.33
CA PHE A 379 3.40 16.62 -10.72
C PHE A 379 4.38 16.01 -11.75
N PRO A 380 5.71 16.24 -11.69
CA PRO A 380 6.66 15.59 -12.60
C PRO A 380 6.71 14.06 -12.44
N VAL A 381 6.56 13.57 -11.21
CA VAL A 381 6.55 12.12 -10.92
C VAL A 381 5.34 11.46 -11.56
N LEU A 382 4.15 12.05 -11.41
CA LEU A 382 2.92 11.55 -12.02
C LEU A 382 2.94 11.61 -13.56
N LEU A 383 3.59 12.62 -14.15
CA LEU A 383 3.80 12.65 -15.60
C LEU A 383 4.66 11.47 -16.07
N GLY A 384 5.73 11.14 -15.35
CA GLY A 384 6.55 9.96 -15.64
C GLY A 384 5.77 8.63 -15.51
N ILE A 385 4.80 8.57 -14.59
CA ILE A 385 3.94 7.39 -14.42
C ILE A 385 3.04 7.13 -15.64
N LEU A 386 2.73 8.15 -16.45
CA LEU A 386 1.92 7.94 -17.66
C LEU A 386 2.61 7.01 -18.66
N SER A 387 3.93 6.88 -18.59
CA SER A 387 4.75 5.95 -19.38
C SER A 387 4.85 4.54 -18.80
N ASP A 388 4.14 4.21 -17.73
CA ASP A 388 4.14 2.86 -17.14
C ASP A 388 3.56 1.80 -18.11
N ASN A 389 4.00 0.55 -17.96
CA ASN A 389 3.55 -0.58 -18.77
C ASN A 389 2.13 -1.06 -18.42
N SER A 390 1.62 -0.76 -17.23
CA SER A 390 0.28 -1.14 -16.80
C SER A 390 -0.75 -0.03 -17.02
N ASP A 391 -1.81 -0.35 -17.77
CA ASP A 391 -2.95 0.55 -18.00
C ASP A 391 -3.60 0.97 -16.67
N GLU A 392 -3.69 0.08 -15.69
CA GLU A 392 -4.30 0.38 -14.39
C GLU A 392 -3.53 1.47 -13.63
N VAL A 393 -2.20 1.42 -13.68
CA VAL A 393 -1.32 2.43 -13.07
C VAL A 393 -1.51 3.78 -13.77
N VAL A 394 -1.51 3.78 -15.11
CA VAL A 394 -1.70 5.00 -15.92
C VAL A 394 -3.07 5.63 -15.64
N LEU A 395 -4.14 4.83 -15.65
CA LEU A 395 -5.50 5.31 -15.37
C LEU A 395 -5.60 5.92 -13.96
N GLN A 396 -5.04 5.25 -12.95
CA GLN A 396 -5.05 5.79 -11.59
C GLN A 396 -4.17 7.04 -11.45
N GLY A 397 -3.05 7.12 -12.18
CA GLY A 397 -2.21 8.32 -12.26
C GLY A 397 -2.95 9.51 -12.87
N LEU A 398 -3.76 9.29 -13.91
CA LEU A 398 -4.61 10.32 -14.51
C LEU A 398 -5.70 10.82 -13.56
N ILE A 399 -6.28 9.94 -12.74
CA ILE A 399 -7.25 10.32 -11.70
C ILE A 399 -6.59 11.28 -10.69
N VAL A 400 -5.37 10.96 -10.24
CA VAL A 400 -4.62 11.83 -9.33
C VAL A 400 -4.30 13.17 -9.99
N LEU A 401 -3.80 13.16 -11.23
CA LEU A 401 -3.48 14.39 -11.99
C LEU A 401 -4.72 15.27 -12.17
N ALA A 402 -5.87 14.68 -12.51
CA ALA A 402 -7.13 15.40 -12.64
C ALA A 402 -7.54 16.06 -11.30
N GLU A 403 -7.46 15.33 -10.19
CA GLU A 403 -7.78 15.89 -8.87
C GLU A 403 -6.78 16.98 -8.44
N ILE A 404 -5.49 16.86 -8.74
CA ILE A 404 -4.50 17.92 -8.47
C ILE A 404 -4.87 19.21 -9.22
N VAL A 405 -5.24 19.07 -10.49
CA VAL A 405 -5.66 20.21 -11.30
C VAL A 405 -6.96 20.81 -10.75
N ASP A 406 -7.90 19.99 -10.29
CA ASP A 406 -9.16 20.45 -9.68
C ASP A 406 -9.01 21.09 -8.30
N THR A 407 -8.11 20.59 -7.46
CA THR A 407 -7.86 21.13 -6.10
C THR A 407 -7.20 22.50 -6.13
N THR A 408 -6.38 22.79 -7.14
CA THR A 408 -5.81 24.13 -7.35
C THR A 408 -6.81 25.18 -7.85
N ASN A 409 -8.08 24.81 -8.12
CA ASN A 409 -9.07 25.67 -8.74
C ASN A 409 -9.86 26.59 -7.79
N THR A 410 -9.54 26.63 -6.49
CA THR A 410 -10.41 27.25 -5.46
C THR A 410 -10.35 28.78 -5.34
N THR A 411 -9.47 29.50 -6.08
CA THR A 411 -9.34 30.96 -5.84
C THR A 411 -9.30 31.92 -7.03
N ASP A 412 -9.12 31.52 -8.30
CA ASP A 412 -9.20 32.52 -9.39
C ASP A 412 -9.41 31.90 -10.78
N THR A 413 -10.50 32.28 -11.45
CA THR A 413 -10.90 31.73 -12.77
C THR A 413 -9.84 31.86 -13.89
N ASN A 414 -8.86 32.77 -13.75
CA ASN A 414 -7.74 32.93 -14.67
C ASN A 414 -6.52 32.07 -14.32
N ILE A 415 -6.23 31.85 -13.02
CA ILE A 415 -5.12 30.98 -12.57
C ILE A 415 -5.48 29.51 -12.85
N ASN A 416 -6.76 29.15 -12.72
CA ASN A 416 -7.33 27.82 -13.02
C ASN A 416 -6.99 27.35 -14.45
N LYS A 417 -7.08 28.25 -15.43
CA LYS A 417 -6.69 27.96 -16.82
C LYS A 417 -5.18 27.76 -16.97
N THR A 418 -4.37 28.38 -16.11
CA THR A 418 -2.91 28.40 -16.25
C THR A 418 -2.29 27.07 -15.82
N HIS A 419 -2.70 26.48 -14.69
CA HIS A 419 -2.16 25.18 -14.24
C HIS A 419 -2.63 24.04 -15.13
N TYR A 420 -3.92 24.05 -15.47
CA TYR A 420 -4.49 23.12 -16.44
C TYR A 420 -3.77 23.19 -17.79
N ARG A 421 -3.56 24.41 -18.32
CA ARG A 421 -2.83 24.60 -19.58
C ARG A 421 -1.38 24.13 -19.47
N LYS A 422 -0.67 24.45 -18.38
CA LYS A 422 0.70 23.94 -18.13
C LYS A 422 0.77 22.42 -18.14
N PHE A 423 -0.25 21.75 -17.61
CA PHE A 423 -0.36 20.30 -17.69
C PHE A 423 -0.51 19.79 -19.11
N LEU A 424 -1.44 20.34 -19.88
CA LEU A 424 -1.63 19.92 -21.27
C LEU A 424 -0.43 20.28 -22.16
N ILE A 425 0.28 21.37 -21.90
CA ILE A 425 1.57 21.69 -22.55
C ILE A 425 2.60 20.61 -22.23
N SER A 426 2.76 20.25 -20.95
CA SER A 426 3.72 19.20 -20.54
C SER A 426 3.40 17.85 -21.18
N LEU A 427 2.10 17.51 -21.28
CA LEU A 427 1.64 16.29 -21.93
C LEU A 427 1.87 16.32 -23.45
N LEU A 428 1.62 17.45 -24.12
CA LEU A 428 1.91 17.60 -25.54
C LEU A 428 3.42 17.54 -25.83
N ASN A 429 4.25 18.12 -24.96
CA ASN A 429 5.70 18.01 -25.06
C ASN A 429 6.14 16.54 -24.97
N LEU A 430 5.62 15.78 -23.99
CA LEU A 430 5.86 14.34 -23.86
C LEU A 430 5.45 13.56 -25.12
N PHE A 431 4.26 13.85 -25.68
CA PHE A 431 3.83 13.27 -26.95
C PHE A 431 4.71 13.65 -28.14
N SER A 432 5.31 14.84 -28.12
CA SER A 432 6.17 15.35 -29.19
C SER A 432 7.57 14.75 -29.18
N GLU A 433 8.11 14.51 -27.98
CA GLU A 433 9.44 13.94 -27.74
C GLU A 433 9.43 12.42 -28.01
N GLU A 434 8.39 11.71 -27.56
CA GLU A 434 8.30 10.25 -27.64
C GLU A 434 7.15 9.79 -28.55
N LYS A 435 7.42 9.57 -29.85
CA LYS A 435 6.40 9.08 -30.80
C LYS A 435 5.73 7.75 -30.39
N PRO A 436 6.48 6.71 -29.96
CA PRO A 436 5.85 5.44 -29.56
C PRO A 436 4.90 5.61 -28.37
N PHE A 437 5.16 6.58 -27.49
CA PHE A 437 4.31 6.89 -26.36
C PHE A 437 2.94 7.43 -26.83
N LEU A 438 2.92 8.39 -27.77
CA LEU A 438 1.67 8.87 -28.37
C LEU A 438 0.91 7.75 -29.10
N GLU A 439 1.60 6.92 -29.87
CA GLU A 439 0.99 5.83 -30.65
C GLU A 439 0.38 4.75 -29.75
N ASN A 440 1.06 4.34 -28.68
CA ASN A 440 0.62 3.26 -27.81
C ASN A 440 -0.31 3.73 -26.68
N ARG A 441 -0.09 4.92 -26.11
CA ARG A 441 -0.77 5.41 -24.91
C ARG A 441 -1.68 6.61 -25.13
N GLY A 442 -1.42 7.40 -26.17
CA GLY A 442 -2.11 8.67 -26.39
C GLY A 442 -3.62 8.56 -26.43
N SER A 443 -4.15 7.54 -27.11
CA SER A 443 -5.61 7.29 -27.18
C SER A 443 -6.24 7.05 -25.81
N LEU A 444 -5.63 6.19 -24.98
CA LEU A 444 -6.12 5.90 -23.64
C LEU A 444 -6.07 7.14 -22.75
N ILE A 445 -4.94 7.86 -22.76
CA ILE A 445 -4.75 9.07 -21.93
C ILE A 445 -5.77 10.15 -22.29
N ILE A 446 -5.90 10.49 -23.57
CA ILE A 446 -6.81 11.56 -24.01
C ILE A 446 -8.27 11.19 -23.71
N ARG A 447 -8.67 9.95 -23.97
CA ARG A 447 -10.03 9.48 -23.67
C ARG A 447 -10.32 9.58 -22.18
N GLN A 448 -9.42 9.10 -21.34
CA GLN A 448 -9.61 9.11 -19.90
C GLN A 448 -9.63 10.55 -19.35
N LEU A 449 -8.77 11.43 -19.85
CA LEU A 449 -8.83 12.85 -19.49
C LEU A 449 -10.18 13.47 -19.87
N CYS A 450 -10.76 13.12 -21.01
CA CYS A 450 -12.10 13.59 -21.41
C CYS A 450 -13.24 13.08 -20.54
N VAL A 451 -13.03 12.00 -19.79
CA VAL A 451 -13.99 11.49 -18.80
C VAL A 451 -13.80 12.18 -17.45
N LEU A 452 -12.55 12.31 -17.01
CA LEU A 452 -12.21 12.88 -15.70
C LEU A 452 -12.37 14.40 -15.66
N LEU A 453 -12.13 15.06 -16.79
CA LEU A 453 -12.17 16.50 -16.95
C LEU A 453 -13.15 16.85 -18.08
N ASN A 454 -13.38 18.15 -18.31
CA ASN A 454 -14.29 18.59 -19.37
C ASN A 454 -13.68 18.37 -20.77
N ALA A 455 -14.33 17.54 -21.59
CA ALA A 455 -13.90 17.22 -22.96
C ALA A 455 -13.81 18.43 -23.91
N GLU A 456 -14.76 19.38 -23.84
CA GLU A 456 -14.68 20.62 -24.62
C GLU A 456 -13.40 21.39 -24.29
N PHE A 457 -13.10 21.49 -22.99
CA PHE A 457 -11.95 22.25 -22.52
C PHE A 457 -10.62 21.60 -22.93
N ILE A 458 -10.51 20.27 -22.89
CA ILE A 458 -9.34 19.54 -23.39
C ILE A 458 -9.12 19.81 -24.88
N TYR A 459 -10.16 19.59 -25.70
CA TYR A 459 -10.07 19.74 -27.15
C TYR A 459 -9.75 21.18 -27.55
N ARG A 460 -10.36 22.17 -26.88
CA ARG A 460 -10.07 23.59 -27.08
C ARG A 460 -8.64 23.94 -26.68
N THR A 461 -8.20 23.51 -25.50
CA THR A 461 -6.86 23.86 -25.01
C THR A 461 -5.76 23.20 -25.84
N PHE A 462 -5.93 21.94 -26.25
CA PHE A 462 -5.01 21.32 -27.21
C PHE A 462 -4.98 22.07 -28.54
N ALA A 463 -6.12 22.49 -29.07
CA ALA A 463 -6.17 23.28 -30.30
C ALA A 463 -5.45 24.63 -30.16
N GLU A 464 -5.64 25.33 -29.05
CA GLU A 464 -4.94 26.59 -28.75
C GLU A 464 -3.42 26.40 -28.62
N ILE A 465 -2.97 25.38 -27.88
CA ILE A 465 -1.53 25.09 -27.73
C ILE A 465 -0.93 24.71 -29.09
N ILE A 466 -1.60 23.86 -29.87
CA ILE A 466 -1.15 23.48 -31.21
C ILE A 466 -1.02 24.71 -32.09
N LEU A 467 -1.92 25.70 -31.99
CA LEU A 467 -1.85 26.94 -32.78
C LEU A 467 -0.70 27.87 -32.36
N GLU A 468 -0.46 28.00 -31.05
CA GLU A 468 0.58 28.86 -30.49
C GLU A 468 1.98 28.29 -30.67
N GLU A 469 2.16 26.97 -30.46
CA GLU A 469 3.46 26.29 -30.43
C GLU A 469 3.85 25.64 -31.77
N THR A 470 3.35 26.16 -32.91
CA THR A 470 3.54 25.61 -34.29
C THR A 470 5.00 25.64 -34.83
N VAL A 471 6.00 25.17 -34.08
CA VAL A 471 7.36 24.94 -34.58
C VAL A 471 7.45 23.62 -35.34
N ASN A 472 6.67 22.60 -34.96
CA ASN A 472 6.70 21.26 -35.56
C ASN A 472 5.38 20.89 -36.26
N VAL A 473 5.28 21.21 -37.55
CA VAL A 473 4.11 20.92 -38.39
C VAL A 473 3.79 19.42 -38.50
N LYS A 474 4.81 18.54 -38.40
CA LYS A 474 4.62 17.08 -38.46
C LYS A 474 3.93 16.57 -37.20
N PHE A 475 4.37 17.01 -36.03
CA PHE A 475 3.73 16.67 -34.76
C PHE A 475 2.27 17.17 -34.73
N ALA A 476 2.03 18.42 -35.12
CA ALA A 476 0.68 18.98 -35.18
C ALA A 476 -0.26 18.13 -36.05
N SER A 477 0.21 17.65 -37.22
CA SER A 477 -0.59 16.76 -38.08
C SER A 477 -0.90 15.42 -37.42
N ILE A 478 0.06 14.82 -36.71
CA ILE A 478 -0.15 13.54 -36.01
C ILE A 478 -1.14 13.74 -34.86
N MET A 479 -0.96 14.78 -34.05
CA MET A 479 -1.83 15.07 -32.91
C MET A 479 -3.26 15.35 -33.34
N VAL A 480 -3.47 16.17 -34.38
CA VAL A 480 -4.81 16.42 -34.95
C VAL A 480 -5.47 15.14 -35.41
N ARG A 481 -4.74 14.26 -36.09
CA ARG A 481 -5.26 12.96 -36.54
C ARG A 481 -5.66 12.08 -35.37
N THR A 482 -4.87 12.04 -34.31
CA THR A 482 -5.19 11.29 -33.09
C THR A 482 -6.46 11.85 -32.44
N LEU A 483 -6.56 13.17 -32.26
CA LEU A 483 -7.74 13.84 -31.71
C LEU A 483 -9.00 13.61 -32.54
N HIS A 484 -8.87 13.65 -33.88
CA HIS A 484 -9.94 13.35 -34.81
C HIS A 484 -10.43 11.91 -34.67
N THR A 485 -9.50 10.94 -34.70
CA THR A 485 -9.83 9.52 -34.56
C THR A 485 -10.56 9.27 -33.23
N ILE A 486 -10.08 9.82 -32.13
CA ILE A 486 -10.71 9.71 -30.81
C ILE A 486 -12.11 10.34 -30.84
N LEU A 487 -12.25 11.56 -31.38
CA LEU A 487 -13.53 12.27 -31.47
C LEU A 487 -14.58 11.46 -32.22
N VAL A 488 -14.21 10.77 -33.29
CA VAL A 488 -15.14 10.03 -34.16
C VAL A 488 -15.21 8.53 -33.87
N THR A 489 -14.61 8.03 -32.80
CA THR A 489 -14.69 6.59 -32.45
C THR A 489 -15.06 6.34 -30.99
N SER A 490 -14.65 7.23 -30.07
CA SER A 490 -14.79 7.04 -28.63
C SER A 490 -16.21 7.35 -28.16
N SER A 491 -16.84 6.51 -27.35
CA SER A 491 -18.24 6.70 -26.90
C SER A 491 -18.36 7.89 -25.95
N GLU A 492 -17.34 8.15 -25.16
CA GLU A 492 -17.24 9.19 -24.12
C GLU A 492 -17.40 10.61 -24.68
N LEU A 493 -17.11 10.81 -25.98
CA LEU A 493 -17.21 12.10 -26.66
C LEU A 493 -18.57 12.33 -27.35
N PHE A 494 -19.60 11.57 -26.99
CA PHE A 494 -20.94 11.72 -27.55
C PHE A 494 -21.52 13.13 -27.35
N GLU A 495 -21.36 13.71 -26.16
CA GLU A 495 -21.85 15.06 -25.85
C GLU A 495 -21.12 16.12 -26.69
N LEU A 496 -19.78 16.06 -26.73
CA LEU A 496 -18.97 16.99 -27.53
C LEU A 496 -19.32 16.92 -29.03
N ARG A 497 -19.51 15.70 -29.57
CA ARG A 497 -19.97 15.51 -30.95
C ARG A 497 -21.36 16.12 -31.17
N SER A 498 -22.27 15.96 -30.22
CA SER A 498 -23.63 16.50 -30.32
C SER A 498 -23.65 18.02 -30.28
N GLN A 499 -22.77 18.64 -29.47
CA GLN A 499 -22.56 20.09 -29.47
C GLN A 499 -22.00 20.59 -30.82
N LEU A 500 -21.00 19.89 -31.38
CA LEU A 500 -20.39 20.25 -32.66
C LEU A 500 -21.31 20.06 -33.87
N LYS A 501 -22.38 19.25 -33.77
CA LYS A 501 -23.39 19.08 -34.83
C LYS A 501 -24.24 20.31 -35.06
N ASP A 502 -24.33 21.22 -34.09
CA ASP A 502 -25.14 22.43 -34.15
C ASP A 502 -24.32 23.69 -33.83
N ILE A 503 -23.62 24.19 -34.84
CA ILE A 503 -22.79 25.40 -34.76
C ILE A 503 -23.59 26.71 -34.83
N ARG A 504 -24.93 26.69 -34.71
CA ARG A 504 -25.73 27.93 -34.62
C ARG A 504 -25.54 28.62 -33.27
N ASN A 505 -25.14 27.87 -32.25
CA ASN A 505 -24.77 28.38 -30.95
C ASN A 505 -23.37 29.02 -30.98
N GLU A 506 -23.23 30.22 -30.42
CA GLU A 506 -21.96 30.95 -30.35
C GLU A 506 -20.84 30.15 -29.65
N LYS A 507 -21.17 29.36 -28.61
CA LYS A 507 -20.18 28.50 -27.94
C LYS A 507 -19.65 27.39 -28.86
N ALA A 508 -20.57 26.71 -29.55
CA ALA A 508 -20.23 25.65 -30.51
C ALA A 508 -19.51 26.20 -31.74
N ALA A 509 -19.91 27.38 -32.23
CA ALA A 509 -19.24 28.09 -33.31
C ALA A 509 -17.80 28.47 -32.93
N SER A 510 -17.60 29.02 -31.73
CA SER A 510 -16.26 29.34 -31.20
C SER A 510 -15.37 28.10 -31.08
N LEU A 511 -15.92 27.00 -30.55
CA LEU A 511 -15.21 25.73 -30.46
C LEU A 511 -14.84 25.20 -31.85
N PHE A 512 -15.80 25.17 -32.78
CA PHE A 512 -15.59 24.74 -34.15
C PHE A 512 -14.48 25.56 -34.82
N GLN A 513 -14.49 26.89 -34.70
CA GLN A 513 -13.44 27.74 -35.28
C GLN A 513 -12.05 27.43 -34.69
N CYS A 514 -11.97 27.22 -33.37
CA CYS A 514 -10.72 26.88 -32.69
C CYS A 514 -10.17 25.52 -33.18
N LEU A 515 -11.03 24.50 -33.22
CA LEU A 515 -10.69 23.18 -33.73
C LEU A 515 -10.33 23.25 -35.22
N TYR A 516 -11.12 23.94 -36.04
CA TYR A 516 -10.87 24.07 -37.47
C TYR A 516 -9.47 24.64 -37.74
N LYS A 517 -9.10 25.74 -37.08
CA LYS A 517 -7.79 26.39 -37.27
C LYS A 517 -6.64 25.45 -36.90
N SER A 518 -6.72 24.72 -35.80
CA SER A 518 -5.68 23.74 -35.45
C SER A 518 -5.71 22.51 -36.37
N TRP A 519 -6.90 22.06 -36.77
CA TRP A 519 -7.07 20.84 -37.57
C TRP A 519 -6.67 21.02 -39.02
N CYS A 520 -6.53 22.27 -39.50
CA CYS A 520 -5.97 22.60 -40.81
C CYS A 520 -4.59 21.96 -41.06
N HIS A 521 -3.87 21.49 -40.04
CA HIS A 521 -2.66 20.70 -40.22
C HIS A 521 -2.90 19.31 -40.85
N CYS A 522 -4.13 18.78 -40.79
CA CYS A 522 -4.57 17.54 -41.43
C CYS A 522 -5.84 17.79 -42.29
N PRO A 523 -5.73 17.75 -43.64
CA PRO A 523 -6.86 18.00 -44.54
C PRO A 523 -8.08 17.13 -44.27
N ILE A 524 -7.88 15.81 -44.15
CA ILE A 524 -8.98 14.85 -44.01
C ILE A 524 -9.68 15.00 -42.65
N SER A 525 -8.95 15.26 -41.57
CA SER A 525 -9.54 15.55 -40.26
C SER A 525 -10.35 16.86 -40.29
N THR A 526 -9.87 17.90 -40.97
CA THR A 526 -10.61 19.16 -41.18
C THR A 526 -11.92 18.92 -41.93
N LEU A 527 -11.87 18.15 -43.03
CA LEU A 527 -13.05 17.77 -43.78
C LEU A 527 -14.04 16.98 -42.92
N SER A 528 -13.55 16.01 -42.14
CA SER A 528 -14.37 15.20 -41.25
C SER A 528 -15.07 16.05 -40.16
N LEU A 529 -14.38 17.05 -39.61
CA LEU A 529 -14.99 18.01 -38.68
C LEU A 529 -16.12 18.79 -39.34
N CYS A 530 -15.92 19.26 -40.57
CA CYS A 530 -16.95 19.99 -41.32
C CYS A 530 -18.15 19.09 -41.67
N LEU A 531 -17.92 17.83 -42.01
CA LEU A 531 -18.97 16.83 -42.24
C LEU A 531 -19.76 16.54 -40.95
N LEU A 532 -19.08 16.47 -39.80
CA LEU A 532 -19.72 16.29 -38.49
C LEU A 532 -20.60 17.49 -38.12
N SER A 533 -20.10 18.70 -38.36
CA SER A 533 -20.80 19.97 -38.11
C SER A 533 -21.79 20.38 -39.20
N GLN A 534 -22.05 19.50 -40.18
CA GLN A 534 -23.02 19.73 -41.26
C GLN A 534 -22.73 20.96 -42.13
N CYS A 535 -21.47 21.35 -42.25
CA CYS A 535 -21.01 22.47 -43.09
C CYS A 535 -20.74 22.00 -44.52
N TYR A 536 -21.77 21.51 -45.21
CA TYR A 536 -21.60 20.75 -46.45
C TYR A 536 -21.13 21.60 -47.64
N GLN A 537 -21.53 22.87 -47.72
CA GLN A 537 -21.02 23.78 -48.74
C GLN A 537 -19.52 23.96 -48.58
N HIS A 538 -19.05 24.26 -47.36
CA HIS A 538 -17.62 24.36 -47.06
C HIS A 538 -16.87 23.04 -47.35
N CYS A 539 -17.49 21.88 -47.10
CA CYS A 539 -16.90 20.59 -47.47
C CYS A 539 -16.66 20.48 -48.98
N SER A 540 -17.61 20.92 -49.80
CA SER A 540 -17.48 20.88 -51.27
C SER A 540 -16.33 21.76 -51.77
N GLU A 541 -16.17 22.95 -51.18
CA GLU A 541 -15.09 23.88 -51.49
C GLU A 541 -13.71 23.31 -51.07
N LEU A 542 -13.62 22.69 -49.89
CA LEU A 542 -12.40 22.03 -49.42
C LEU A 542 -11.97 20.87 -50.33
N VAL A 543 -12.91 20.03 -50.77
CA VAL A 543 -12.60 18.88 -51.62
C VAL A 543 -12.05 19.32 -52.99
N LEU A 544 -12.50 20.46 -53.53
CA LEU A 544 -11.91 21.03 -54.75
C LEU A 544 -10.44 21.41 -54.53
N ILE A 545 -10.13 22.04 -53.39
CA ILE A 545 -8.75 22.40 -53.02
C ILE A 545 -7.87 21.16 -52.85
N PHE A 546 -8.43 20.03 -52.41
CA PHE A 546 -7.65 18.80 -52.22
C PHE A 546 -7.03 18.28 -53.53
N GLY A 547 -7.62 18.59 -54.69
CA GLY A 547 -7.04 18.28 -55.99
C GLY A 547 -5.72 19.01 -56.27
N ASP A 548 -5.53 20.19 -55.66
CA ASP A 548 -4.29 20.98 -55.77
C ASP A 548 -3.23 20.59 -54.73
N LEU A 549 -3.60 19.72 -53.77
CA LEU A 549 -2.68 19.24 -52.74
C LEU A 549 -1.85 18.06 -53.25
N GLU A 550 -0.63 17.97 -52.73
CA GLU A 550 0.23 16.82 -52.97
C GLU A 550 -0.37 15.56 -52.32
N ILE A 551 -0.79 14.60 -53.15
CA ILE A 551 -1.37 13.34 -52.71
C ILE A 551 -0.27 12.45 -52.12
N THR A 552 -0.29 12.26 -50.80
CA THR A 552 0.62 11.39 -50.06
C THR A 552 -0.05 10.07 -49.71
N VAL A 553 0.75 9.03 -49.39
CA VAL A 553 0.20 7.75 -48.89
C VAL A 553 -0.62 7.98 -47.63
N GLU A 554 -0.14 8.83 -46.72
CA GLU A 554 -0.86 9.21 -45.50
C GLU A 554 -2.23 9.82 -45.84
N PHE A 555 -2.29 10.75 -46.79
CA PHE A 555 -3.55 11.35 -47.26
C PHE A 555 -4.53 10.30 -47.78
N ILE A 556 -4.07 9.36 -48.62
CA ILE A 556 -4.91 8.27 -49.15
C ILE A 556 -5.40 7.35 -48.04
N THR A 557 -4.54 6.99 -47.08
CA THR A 557 -4.97 6.14 -45.97
C THR A 557 -6.02 6.80 -45.09
N GLU A 558 -5.92 8.12 -44.87
CA GLU A 558 -6.89 8.86 -44.07
C GLU A 558 -8.22 9.04 -44.81
N ILE A 559 -8.19 9.29 -46.12
CA ILE A 559 -9.43 9.43 -46.90
C ILE A 559 -10.18 8.09 -46.99
N ASP A 560 -9.46 6.97 -47.14
CA ASP A 560 -10.03 5.61 -47.05
C ASP A 560 -10.70 5.37 -45.70
N LYS A 561 -10.04 5.72 -44.59
CA LYS A 561 -10.63 5.63 -43.23
C LYS A 561 -11.87 6.52 -43.08
N LEU A 562 -11.83 7.74 -43.60
CA LEU A 562 -12.99 8.66 -43.54
C LEU A 562 -14.20 8.06 -44.26
N VAL A 563 -13.99 7.42 -45.41
CA VAL A 563 -15.07 6.75 -46.16
C VAL A 563 -15.70 5.62 -45.33
N GLN A 564 -14.88 4.80 -44.67
CA GLN A 564 -15.38 3.77 -43.76
C GLN A 564 -16.15 4.39 -42.59
N LEU A 565 -15.66 5.50 -42.03
CA LEU A 565 -16.34 6.22 -40.95
C LEU A 565 -17.68 6.83 -41.41
N ILE A 566 -17.83 7.30 -42.65
CA ILE A 566 -19.10 7.81 -43.19
C ILE A 566 -20.20 6.73 -43.11
N GLU A 567 -19.83 5.45 -43.24
CA GLU A 567 -20.76 4.34 -43.07
C GLU A 567 -21.04 3.95 -41.60
N SER A 568 -20.27 4.49 -40.66
CA SER A 568 -20.48 4.28 -39.23
C SER A 568 -21.73 5.00 -38.69
N PRO A 569 -22.28 4.58 -37.52
CA PRO A 569 -23.43 5.24 -36.90
C PRO A 569 -23.22 6.74 -36.61
N ILE A 570 -21.98 7.19 -36.45
CA ILE A 570 -21.66 8.58 -36.09
C ILE A 570 -22.08 9.56 -37.19
N PHE A 571 -21.97 9.13 -38.44
CA PHE A 571 -22.40 9.88 -39.64
C PHE A 571 -23.77 9.41 -40.17
N ALA A 572 -24.61 8.76 -39.34
CA ALA A 572 -25.97 8.40 -39.73
C ALA A 572 -26.79 9.63 -40.16
N SER A 573 -26.66 10.77 -39.46
CA SER A 573 -27.35 12.01 -39.82
C SER A 573 -26.95 12.52 -41.20
N LEU A 574 -25.66 12.44 -41.55
CA LEU A 574 -25.14 12.80 -42.87
C LEU A 574 -25.79 11.94 -43.96
N ARG A 575 -25.88 10.62 -43.74
CA ARG A 575 -26.52 9.70 -44.70
C ARG A 575 -28.02 9.94 -44.85
N LEU A 576 -28.70 10.37 -43.78
CA LEU A 576 -30.11 10.79 -43.87
C LEU A 576 -30.28 12.10 -44.63
N THR A 577 -29.33 13.04 -44.52
CA THR A 577 -29.34 14.29 -45.30
C THR A 577 -29.28 14.01 -46.81
N LEU A 578 -28.51 13.01 -47.23
CA LEU A 578 -28.40 12.60 -48.65
C LEU A 578 -29.73 12.15 -49.27
N VAL A 579 -30.73 11.76 -48.50
CA VAL A 579 -32.04 11.31 -49.02
C VAL A 579 -33.13 12.39 -48.86
N SER A 580 -32.79 13.53 -48.23
CA SER A 580 -33.76 14.57 -47.92
C SER A 580 -34.22 15.32 -49.18
N ASN A 581 -35.55 15.47 -49.34
CA ASN A 581 -36.15 16.05 -50.55
C ASN A 581 -36.87 17.40 -50.35
N ASN A 582 -37.25 17.77 -49.11
CA ASN A 582 -38.26 18.82 -48.90
C ASN A 582 -37.86 20.07 -48.08
N LYS A 583 -36.67 20.15 -47.47
CA LYS A 583 -36.20 21.38 -46.76
C LYS A 583 -34.68 21.67 -46.88
N ASN A 584 -33.85 20.63 -46.95
CA ASN A 584 -32.37 20.76 -46.98
C ASN A 584 -31.77 20.32 -48.33
N ARG A 585 -32.45 20.68 -49.43
CA ARG A 585 -32.03 20.29 -50.78
C ARG A 585 -30.63 20.84 -51.15
N ALA A 586 -30.27 22.00 -50.58
CA ALA A 586 -28.96 22.62 -50.76
C ALA A 586 -27.88 21.79 -50.08
N ASP A 587 -28.07 21.49 -48.80
CA ASP A 587 -27.15 20.65 -48.01
C ASP A 587 -26.95 19.28 -48.66
N ALA A 588 -28.02 18.62 -49.12
CA ALA A 588 -27.93 17.34 -49.81
C ALA A 588 -27.12 17.44 -51.12
N LYS A 589 -27.30 18.53 -51.88
CA LYS A 589 -26.55 18.80 -53.12
C LYS A 589 -25.07 19.07 -52.84
N HIS A 590 -24.76 19.96 -51.91
CA HIS A 590 -23.38 20.27 -51.51
C HIS A 590 -22.66 19.05 -50.93
N LEU A 591 -23.36 18.27 -50.11
CA LEU A 591 -22.85 17.00 -49.57
C LEU A 591 -22.60 15.99 -50.69
N SER A 592 -23.53 15.84 -51.64
CA SER A 592 -23.33 14.99 -52.81
C SER A 592 -22.12 15.44 -53.64
N GLN A 593 -21.94 16.74 -53.86
CA GLN A 593 -20.75 17.31 -54.52
C GLN A 593 -19.46 16.96 -53.78
N ALA A 594 -19.42 17.16 -52.46
CA ALA A 594 -18.27 16.80 -51.66
C ALA A 594 -17.96 15.30 -51.74
N LEU A 595 -18.96 14.42 -51.61
CA LEU A 595 -18.76 12.97 -51.65
C LEU A 595 -18.35 12.45 -53.04
N PHE A 596 -18.93 12.96 -54.13
CA PHE A 596 -18.46 12.62 -55.48
C PHE A 596 -17.05 13.15 -55.73
N GLY A 597 -16.70 14.33 -55.20
CA GLY A 597 -15.32 14.83 -55.25
C GLY A 597 -14.34 13.92 -54.51
N ILE A 598 -14.68 13.46 -53.30
CA ILE A 598 -13.89 12.46 -52.56
C ILE A 598 -13.75 11.17 -53.38
N LEU A 599 -14.83 10.70 -54.01
CA LEU A 599 -14.81 9.52 -54.88
C LEU A 599 -13.81 9.66 -56.03
N MET A 600 -13.65 10.85 -56.60
CA MET A 600 -12.69 11.12 -57.68
C MET A 600 -11.25 11.27 -57.20
N LEU A 601 -11.02 11.56 -55.92
CA LEU A 601 -9.68 11.58 -55.31
C LEU A 601 -9.19 10.19 -54.89
N LEU A 602 -10.11 9.23 -54.77
CA LEU A 602 -9.81 7.87 -54.34
C LEU A 602 -9.22 7.02 -55.48
N PRO A 603 -8.19 6.20 -55.21
CA PRO A 603 -7.88 5.08 -56.07
C PRO A 603 -9.03 4.06 -56.06
N GLN A 604 -9.07 3.12 -57.01
CA GLN A 604 -10.13 2.09 -57.10
C GLN A 604 -10.03 1.00 -56.00
N THR A 605 -10.00 1.43 -54.74
CA THR A 605 -9.93 0.59 -53.53
C THR A 605 -11.32 0.12 -53.09
N GLU A 606 -11.39 -0.67 -52.02
CA GLU A 606 -12.67 -1.02 -51.38
C GLU A 606 -13.40 0.22 -50.85
N ALA A 607 -12.68 1.26 -50.42
CA ALA A 607 -13.30 2.52 -50.02
C ALA A 607 -14.00 3.19 -51.21
N PHE A 608 -13.39 3.21 -52.39
CA PHE A 608 -14.04 3.69 -53.63
C PHE A 608 -15.33 2.91 -53.91
N LYS A 609 -15.28 1.57 -53.86
CA LYS A 609 -16.47 0.74 -54.08
C LYS A 609 -17.56 1.02 -53.05
N CYS A 610 -17.19 1.14 -51.77
CA CYS A 610 -18.09 1.43 -50.67
C CYS A 610 -18.84 2.76 -50.89
N LEU A 611 -18.09 3.83 -51.18
CA LEU A 611 -18.68 5.16 -51.42
C LEU A 611 -19.49 5.19 -52.73
N SER A 612 -19.00 4.56 -53.79
CA SER A 612 -19.72 4.43 -55.06
C SER A 612 -21.09 3.76 -54.87
N ASN A 613 -21.12 2.62 -54.16
CA ASN A 613 -22.36 1.90 -53.88
C ASN A 613 -23.33 2.75 -53.06
N ARG A 614 -22.84 3.50 -52.07
CA ARG A 614 -23.67 4.44 -51.30
C ARG A 614 -24.27 5.53 -52.18
N LEU A 615 -23.46 6.15 -53.04
CA LEU A 615 -23.89 7.23 -53.92
C LEU A 615 -24.86 6.76 -55.02
N GLN A 616 -24.81 5.48 -55.41
CA GLN A 616 -25.82 4.89 -56.31
C GLN A 616 -27.21 4.80 -55.67
N CYS A 617 -27.31 4.76 -54.33
CA CYS A 617 -28.57 4.75 -53.60
C CYS A 617 -29.17 6.16 -53.40
N VAL A 618 -28.46 7.22 -53.80
CA VAL A 618 -28.82 8.62 -53.56
C VAL A 618 -29.50 9.20 -54.80
N PRO A 619 -30.48 10.10 -54.67
CA PRO A 619 -31.07 10.78 -55.83
C PRO A 619 -30.01 11.48 -56.68
N ASN A 620 -30.18 11.48 -58.00
CA ASN A 620 -29.28 12.23 -58.85
C ASN A 620 -29.54 13.74 -58.69
N TYR A 621 -28.64 14.41 -57.98
CA TYR A 621 -28.68 15.85 -57.77
C TYR A 621 -28.06 16.64 -58.94
N TRP A 622 -27.44 15.96 -59.93
CA TRP A 622 -26.91 16.58 -61.15
C TRP A 622 -28.00 17.00 -62.12
N GLY A 623 -27.94 18.26 -62.57
CA GLY A 623 -28.89 18.84 -63.53
C GLY A 623 -30.14 19.51 -62.92
N MET A 624 -30.26 19.56 -61.59
CA MET A 624 -31.35 20.28 -60.92
C MET A 624 -31.06 21.80 -60.86
N PRO A 625 -32.07 22.69 -61.02
CA PRO A 625 -31.89 24.15 -60.98
C PRO A 625 -31.15 24.63 -59.73
N ASN A 626 -30.29 25.64 -59.89
CA ASN A 626 -29.48 26.25 -58.81
C ASN A 626 -30.30 27.11 -57.82
N GLU A 627 -31.61 27.24 -58.00
CA GLU A 627 -32.47 27.99 -57.08
C GLU A 627 -32.71 27.16 -55.81
N VAL A 628 -31.72 27.16 -54.92
CA VAL A 628 -31.88 26.62 -53.57
C VAL A 628 -31.59 27.72 -52.57
N ASN A 629 -32.47 27.86 -51.59
CA ASN A 629 -32.37 28.88 -50.58
C ASN A 629 -31.39 28.45 -49.49
N ASP A 630 -30.12 28.86 -49.60
CA ASP A 630 -29.06 28.52 -48.64
C ASP A 630 -29.23 29.18 -47.26
N SER A 631 -30.15 30.16 -47.12
CA SER A 631 -30.38 30.90 -45.86
C SER A 631 -30.82 30.03 -44.68
N GLN A 632 -31.35 28.83 -44.94
CA GLN A 632 -31.76 27.88 -43.92
C GLN A 632 -30.64 26.91 -43.50
N SER A 633 -29.49 26.92 -44.18
CA SER A 633 -28.36 26.06 -43.82
C SER A 633 -27.78 26.44 -42.45
N ILE A 634 -27.27 25.43 -41.75
CA ILE A 634 -26.57 25.62 -40.46
C ILE A 634 -25.35 26.56 -40.67
N GLN A 635 -24.68 26.42 -41.81
CA GLN A 635 -23.52 27.23 -42.19
C GLN A 635 -23.86 28.73 -42.22
N CYS A 636 -24.92 29.14 -42.93
CA CYS A 636 -25.32 30.54 -43.03
C CYS A 636 -25.81 31.12 -41.70
N GLN A 637 -26.33 30.29 -40.80
CA GLN A 637 -26.83 30.72 -39.49
C GLN A 637 -25.73 30.81 -38.41
N SER A 638 -24.54 30.27 -38.67
CA SER A 638 -23.50 30.07 -37.65
C SER A 638 -22.66 31.30 -37.27
N LYS A 639 -22.87 32.48 -37.90
CA LYS A 639 -22.03 33.68 -37.73
C LYS A 639 -20.51 33.46 -37.97
N ILE A 640 -20.11 32.32 -38.54
CA ILE A 640 -18.71 31.98 -38.85
C ILE A 640 -18.35 32.52 -40.24
N ASP A 641 -17.17 33.12 -40.37
CA ASP A 641 -16.60 33.49 -41.67
C ASP A 641 -15.85 32.29 -42.28
N PHE A 642 -16.53 31.52 -43.14
CA PHE A 642 -15.95 30.36 -43.80
C PHE A 642 -14.90 30.74 -44.87
N ASN A 643 -14.95 31.96 -45.42
CA ASN A 643 -13.95 32.41 -46.38
C ASN A 643 -12.59 32.65 -45.70
N ASP A 644 -12.59 33.26 -44.51
CA ASP A 644 -11.38 33.39 -43.69
C ASP A 644 -10.80 32.01 -43.32
N LEU A 645 -11.67 31.08 -42.91
CA LEU A 645 -11.26 29.70 -42.61
C LEU A 645 -10.63 29.00 -43.83
N LEU A 646 -11.21 29.18 -45.02
CA LEU A 646 -10.67 28.61 -46.27
C LEU A 646 -9.29 29.20 -46.62
N ASN A 647 -9.13 30.52 -46.50
CA ASN A 647 -7.86 31.20 -46.72
C ASN A 647 -6.79 30.71 -45.73
N TYR A 648 -7.17 30.55 -44.45
CA TYR A 648 -6.32 30.01 -43.42
C TYR A 648 -5.90 28.56 -43.72
N PHE A 649 -6.84 27.71 -44.13
CA PHE A 649 -6.57 26.33 -44.53
C PHE A 649 -5.50 26.27 -45.63
N GLN A 650 -5.67 27.04 -46.71
CA GLN A 650 -4.69 27.10 -47.81
C GLN A 650 -3.31 27.56 -47.32
N LYS A 651 -3.25 28.56 -46.44
CA LYS A 651 -1.98 29.04 -45.85
C LYS A 651 -1.25 27.92 -45.10
N ILE A 652 -1.95 27.16 -44.26
CA ILE A 652 -1.35 26.05 -43.50
C ILE A 652 -0.90 24.91 -44.43
N GLN A 653 -1.67 24.58 -45.47
CA GLN A 653 -1.28 23.57 -46.44
C GLN A 653 -0.04 23.97 -47.26
N ARG A 654 0.09 25.26 -47.63
CA ARG A 654 1.31 25.80 -48.25
C ARG A 654 2.53 25.65 -47.33
N ASN A 655 2.38 25.92 -46.03
CA ASN A 655 3.47 25.74 -45.05
C ASN A 655 3.93 24.28 -44.96
N HIS A 656 3.00 23.33 -44.95
CA HIS A 656 3.31 21.90 -44.98
C HIS A 656 4.04 21.49 -46.25
N HIS A 657 3.61 21.98 -47.41
CA HIS A 657 4.29 21.73 -48.68
C HIS A 657 5.74 22.27 -48.68
N LEU A 658 5.94 23.50 -48.22
CA LEU A 658 7.29 24.09 -48.07
C LEU A 658 8.18 23.29 -47.11
N HIS A 659 7.63 22.82 -45.99
CA HIS A 659 8.34 21.97 -45.05
C HIS A 659 8.80 20.66 -45.69
N ARG A 660 7.93 19.98 -46.45
CA ARG A 660 8.27 18.76 -47.20
C ARG A 660 9.37 19.01 -48.24
N ILE A 661 9.30 20.12 -48.98
CA ILE A 661 10.35 20.50 -49.94
C ILE A 661 11.69 20.69 -49.23
N ASN A 662 11.71 21.42 -48.11
CA ASN A 662 12.93 21.68 -47.35
C ASN A 662 13.51 20.38 -46.76
N GLN A 663 12.65 19.46 -46.31
CA GLN A 663 13.08 18.15 -45.83
C GLN A 663 13.74 17.32 -46.94
N ARG A 664 13.12 17.26 -48.14
CA ARG A 664 13.70 16.57 -49.31
C ARG A 664 15.05 17.15 -49.69
N LYS A 665 15.19 18.49 -49.71
CA LYS A 665 16.47 19.16 -49.99
C LYS A 665 17.55 18.80 -48.96
N ARG A 666 17.21 18.71 -47.67
CA ARG A 666 18.15 18.28 -46.62
C ARG A 666 18.59 16.83 -46.80
N THR A 667 17.68 15.93 -47.14
CA THR A 667 18.01 14.51 -47.40
C THR A 667 18.95 14.37 -48.59
N VAL A 668 18.71 15.11 -49.67
CA VAL A 668 19.58 15.08 -50.86
C VAL A 668 20.96 15.65 -50.55
N ALA A 669 21.04 16.77 -49.82
CA ALA A 669 22.34 17.35 -49.42
C ALA A 669 23.17 16.44 -48.50
N LEU A 670 22.53 15.61 -47.67
CA LEU A 670 23.21 14.60 -46.86
C LEU A 670 23.79 13.48 -47.73
N TRP A 671 23.04 13.01 -48.74
CA TRP A 671 23.52 12.02 -49.70
C TRP A 671 24.70 12.53 -50.53
N ASP A 672 24.65 13.77 -51.01
CA ASP A 672 25.77 14.37 -51.74
C ASP A 672 27.01 14.57 -50.84
N GLY A 673 26.81 14.79 -49.53
CA GLY A 673 27.87 14.89 -48.52
C GLY A 673 28.50 13.54 -48.13
N GLU A 674 27.77 12.43 -48.24
CA GLU A 674 28.29 11.07 -47.99
C GLU A 674 29.02 10.52 -49.22
N ILE A 675 28.49 10.73 -50.44
CA ILE A 675 29.14 10.33 -51.69
C ILE A 675 30.48 11.05 -51.91
N SER A 676 30.60 12.29 -51.43
CA SER A 676 31.86 13.05 -51.51
C SER A 676 32.91 12.64 -50.46
N LYS A 677 32.54 11.85 -49.44
CA LYS A 677 33.47 11.27 -48.44
C LYS A 677 33.95 9.86 -48.81
N ASP A 678 33.12 9.05 -49.47
CA ASP A 678 33.51 7.70 -49.93
C ASP A 678 34.23 7.70 -51.30
N GLY A 679 34.34 8.87 -51.94
CA GLY A 679 35.03 9.07 -53.22
C GLY A 679 36.44 9.68 -53.14
N ARG A 680 37.10 9.68 -51.97
CA ARG A 680 38.49 10.15 -51.81
C ARG A 680 39.41 9.10 -51.22
#